data_AF-A0A926SY68-F1
#
_entry.id   AF-A0A926SY68-F1
#
_cell.length_a   1.000
_cell.length_b   1.000
_cell.length_c   1.000
_cell.angle_alpha   90.00
_cell.angle_beta   90.00
_cell.angle_gamma   90.00
#
_symmetry.space_group_name_H-M   'P 1'
#
loop_
_entity.id
_entity.type
_entity.pdbx_description
1 polymer ?
#
loop_
_entity_poly.entity_id
_entity_poly.type
_entity_poly.pdbx_seq_one_letter_code
_entity_poly.pdbx_strand_id
1 'polypeptide(L)'
;MSLESGLAALKQERYKEAVQLLENFCHNCLDTRATEYMKAQMGLVKAYGGSGQTDRAIALCHELVATSENAQVRAWAEKALQAIASKQPAPARQASRASTVGAKLAMAKVGGNLTLASGVTLSLLFGMVLVLSLAVVLIYNSDDPKLALAIGVGLTLIFNTIGFFLSPWIMDLVQNWMYHTRWVEMGELENKSPETARVIQRICEQKKLKTPRLGIIDDQNPTAFTYGSLPNSARLVVSEGLFTYLDDDEIATVYAHEMGHIVHWDFAVMTLASTLVQITYLIYSFARRLGRSGGDNKAKDAIAVAAVVAYIFYLIGTYLVLYLSRTREYYADHFAAESTGNPNGLSRALVKIAYGIVEEGQRAKEPSRLIEGTRALGIYDHKAAASTGTAYRIASEPAKIGRVFLWDMFNPWGWWMELNSTHPLTGKRVRALSTYAEQLGIETEFDMGRIVGEGRSLSKSKLYGNFLLDIVLYGAETIGFVAGLAIGFFLVMQSKNLSLLVGCPLIGLGLGVLLKTLVMFPDYKQAAETDILTLMSDPYASPLRGQPAKLQGELIGRGDSGYKFGSDLTIQDRSGLLYVHYASRFGPLGNFLFGMKRVQSLIGSEVGALGWFRRGVAPWMDLIQLNSKSGTIVNSYHRFWSLVFGCGSIILGSAAIALLSNYLN
;
A
#
# COMPACT_ATOMS: atom_id res chain seq x y z
N MET A 1 19.00 -34.22 36.54
CA MET A 1 17.70 -33.57 36.85
C MET A 1 16.61 -34.60 36.62
N SER A 2 15.64 -34.73 37.52
CA SER A 2 14.67 -35.83 37.44
C SER A 2 13.59 -35.54 36.39
N LEU A 3 13.22 -36.56 35.62
CA LEU A 3 12.03 -36.59 34.77
C LEU A 3 10.78 -36.01 35.49
N GLU A 4 10.69 -36.25 36.79
CA GLU A 4 9.61 -35.78 37.65
C GLU A 4 9.49 -34.25 37.69
N SER A 5 10.59 -33.49 37.65
CA SER A 5 10.51 -32.03 37.66
C SER A 5 9.94 -31.47 36.37
N GLY A 6 10.32 -32.04 35.22
CA GLY A 6 9.77 -31.69 33.91
C GLY A 6 8.29 -32.03 33.78
N LEU A 7 7.88 -33.21 34.26
CA LEU A 7 6.47 -33.62 34.28
C LEU A 7 5.62 -32.80 35.28
N ALA A 8 6.20 -32.38 36.41
CA ALA A 8 5.53 -31.50 37.36
C ALA A 8 5.31 -30.09 36.80
N ALA A 9 6.31 -29.53 36.10
CA ALA A 9 6.17 -28.26 35.39
C ALA A 9 5.06 -28.33 34.30
N LEU A 10 4.98 -29.45 33.58
CA LEU A 10 3.93 -29.69 32.59
C LEU A 10 2.53 -29.73 33.21
N LYS A 11 2.36 -30.38 34.38
CA LYS A 11 1.08 -30.42 35.11
C LYS A 11 0.64 -29.05 35.62
N GLN A 12 1.58 -28.13 35.84
CA GLN A 12 1.32 -26.76 36.29
C GLN A 12 1.24 -25.76 35.12
N GLU A 13 1.12 -26.25 33.88
CA GLU A 13 1.02 -25.44 32.66
C GLU A 13 2.22 -24.50 32.42
N ARG A 14 3.36 -24.77 33.05
CA ARG A 14 4.62 -24.02 32.86
C ARG A 14 5.39 -24.58 31.66
N TYR A 15 4.82 -24.43 30.46
CA TYR A 15 5.26 -25.14 29.26
C TYR A 15 6.71 -24.85 28.84
N LYS A 16 7.19 -23.60 28.92
CA LYS A 16 8.58 -23.26 28.56
C LYS A 16 9.62 -23.92 29.49
N GLU A 17 9.32 -23.95 30.78
CA GLU A 17 10.16 -24.60 31.79
C GLU A 17 10.12 -26.13 31.63
N ALA A 18 8.95 -26.69 31.33
CA ALA A 18 8.80 -28.11 31.02
C ALA A 18 9.60 -28.54 29.78
N VAL A 19 9.59 -27.74 28.70
CA VAL A 19 10.42 -28.00 27.51
C VAL A 19 11.90 -28.06 27.89
N GLN A 20 12.41 -27.04 28.59
CA GLN A 20 13.83 -26.98 28.95
C GLN A 20 14.26 -28.16 29.84
N LEU A 21 13.43 -28.53 30.82
CA LEU A 21 13.73 -29.65 31.72
C LEU A 21 13.68 -31.00 31.02
N LEU A 22 12.72 -31.21 30.13
CA LEU A 22 12.54 -32.49 29.42
C LEU A 22 13.54 -32.65 28.25
N GLU A 23 13.88 -31.57 27.53
CA GLU A 23 14.94 -31.59 26.50
C GLU A 23 16.29 -31.95 27.13
N ASN A 24 16.63 -31.30 28.25
CA ASN A 24 17.86 -31.60 28.99
C ASN A 24 17.87 -33.05 29.54
N PHE A 25 16.73 -33.59 29.95
CA PHE A 25 16.64 -34.99 30.35
C PHE A 25 16.87 -35.93 29.17
N CYS A 26 16.23 -35.67 28.03
CA CYS A 26 16.40 -36.49 26.82
C CYS A 26 17.83 -36.44 26.28
N HIS A 27 18.49 -35.28 26.34
CA HIS A 27 19.88 -35.12 25.87
C HIS A 27 20.90 -35.90 26.73
N ASN A 28 20.64 -36.03 28.03
CA ASN A 28 21.53 -36.72 28.97
C ASN A 28 21.19 -38.21 29.16
N CYS A 29 20.15 -38.71 28.48
CA CYS A 29 19.73 -40.10 28.61
C CYS A 29 20.50 -40.98 27.61
N LEU A 30 21.30 -41.92 28.13
CA LEU A 30 22.11 -42.83 27.31
C LEU A 30 21.31 -44.00 26.71
N ASP A 31 20.15 -44.31 27.29
CA ASP A 31 19.28 -45.40 26.85
C ASP A 31 17.96 -44.86 26.29
N THR A 32 17.91 -44.74 24.96
CA THR A 32 16.73 -44.27 24.22
C THR A 32 15.57 -45.27 24.22
N ARG A 33 15.78 -46.50 24.70
CA ARG A 33 14.74 -47.54 24.84
C ARG A 33 14.13 -47.58 26.23
N ALA A 34 14.70 -46.86 27.20
CA ALA A 34 14.19 -46.80 28.55
C ALA A 34 12.76 -46.22 28.59
N THR A 35 11.92 -46.77 29.47
CA THR A 35 10.53 -46.30 29.65
C THR A 35 10.48 -44.83 30.09
N GLU A 36 11.50 -44.37 30.80
CA GLU A 36 11.65 -42.99 31.26
C GLU A 36 11.90 -42.02 30.11
N TYR A 37 12.73 -42.41 29.13
CA TYR A 37 12.97 -41.64 27.91
C TYR A 37 11.69 -41.47 27.10
N MET A 38 10.92 -42.56 26.92
CA MET A 38 9.63 -42.50 26.22
C MET A 38 8.62 -41.59 26.94
N LYS A 39 8.56 -41.65 28.28
CA LYS A 39 7.72 -40.73 29.08
C LYS A 39 8.15 -39.28 28.93
N ALA A 40 9.45 -39.01 28.86
CA ALA A 40 9.98 -37.68 28.63
C ALA A 40 9.59 -37.13 27.26
N GLN A 41 9.70 -37.96 26.21
CA GLN A 41 9.30 -37.62 24.84
C GLN A 41 7.79 -37.33 24.72
N MET A 42 6.95 -38.17 25.34
CA MET A 42 5.50 -37.91 25.41
C MET A 42 5.18 -36.62 26.18
N GLY A 43 5.96 -36.29 27.21
CA GLY A 43 5.89 -35.02 27.92
C GLY A 43 6.29 -33.83 27.05
N LEU A 44 7.35 -33.97 26.25
CA LEU A 44 7.84 -32.95 25.31
C LEU A 44 6.81 -32.61 24.25
N VAL A 45 6.17 -33.59 23.63
CA VAL A 45 5.08 -33.36 22.66
C VAL A 45 3.98 -32.48 23.26
N LYS A 46 3.58 -32.76 24.52
CA LYS A 46 2.57 -31.95 25.22
C LYS A 46 3.10 -30.55 25.57
N ALA A 47 4.36 -30.45 25.98
CA ALA A 47 4.99 -29.18 26.33
C ALA A 47 5.17 -28.27 25.09
N TYR A 48 5.57 -28.83 23.94
CA TYR A 48 5.63 -28.15 22.66
C TYR A 48 4.24 -27.69 22.22
N GLY A 49 3.22 -28.55 22.33
CA GLY A 49 1.84 -28.18 22.02
C GLY A 49 1.31 -27.04 22.90
N GLY A 50 1.59 -27.06 24.22
CA GLY A 50 1.18 -26.00 25.15
C GLY A 50 1.98 -24.70 25.04
N SER A 51 3.21 -24.75 24.52
CA SER A 51 4.06 -23.56 24.31
C SER A 51 3.91 -22.91 22.93
N GLY A 52 3.05 -23.47 22.06
CA GLY A 52 2.82 -22.97 20.69
C GLY A 52 3.85 -23.43 19.67
N GLN A 53 4.74 -24.37 20.01
CA GLN A 53 5.74 -24.95 19.11
C GLN A 53 5.18 -26.18 18.38
N THR A 54 4.08 -25.99 17.66
CA THR A 54 3.29 -27.08 17.05
C THR A 54 4.10 -27.90 16.04
N ASP A 55 4.96 -27.27 15.25
CA ASP A 55 5.78 -27.97 14.24
C ASP A 55 6.78 -28.94 14.89
N ARG A 56 7.35 -28.56 16.04
CA ARG A 56 8.23 -29.44 16.82
C ARG A 56 7.47 -30.59 17.45
N ALA A 57 6.25 -30.35 17.92
CA ALA A 57 5.38 -31.41 18.43
C ALA A 57 5.04 -32.42 17.32
N ILE A 58 4.74 -31.95 16.10
CA ILE A 58 4.43 -32.78 14.94
C ILE A 58 5.66 -33.58 14.49
N ALA A 59 6.81 -32.92 14.34
CA ALA A 59 8.07 -33.57 13.97
C ALA A 59 8.41 -34.70 14.96
N LEU A 60 8.27 -34.42 16.26
CA LEU A 60 8.54 -35.40 17.30
C LEU A 60 7.53 -36.55 17.29
N CYS A 61 6.25 -36.29 17.02
CA CYS A 61 5.28 -37.37 16.86
C CYS A 61 5.57 -38.24 15.63
N HIS A 62 5.96 -37.67 14.49
CA HIS A 62 6.38 -38.44 13.32
C HIS A 62 7.61 -39.30 13.62
N GLU A 63 8.59 -38.74 14.35
CA GLU A 63 9.76 -39.48 14.81
C GLU A 63 9.36 -40.65 15.72
N LEU A 64 8.47 -40.44 16.69
CA LEU A 64 7.97 -41.49 17.58
C LEU A 64 7.19 -42.58 16.85
N VAL A 65 6.43 -42.22 15.80
CA VAL A 65 5.73 -43.19 14.94
C VAL A 65 6.72 -44.04 14.14
N ALA A 66 7.78 -43.41 13.61
CA ALA A 66 8.77 -44.08 12.76
C ALA A 66 9.78 -44.93 13.54
N THR A 67 10.17 -44.52 14.75
CA THR A 67 11.33 -45.07 15.47
C THR A 67 10.97 -45.90 16.72
N SER A 68 9.77 -45.76 17.28
CA SER A 68 9.43 -46.44 18.55
C SER A 68 9.03 -47.90 18.34
N GLU A 69 9.76 -48.83 18.99
CA GLU A 69 9.41 -50.26 18.98
C GLU A 69 8.11 -50.54 19.77
N ASN A 70 7.72 -49.67 20.71
CA ASN A 70 6.56 -49.85 21.58
C ASN A 70 5.23 -49.48 20.88
N ALA A 71 4.35 -50.48 20.71
CA ALA A 71 3.05 -50.32 20.06
C ALA A 71 2.13 -49.29 20.75
N GLN A 72 2.20 -49.15 22.08
CA GLN A 72 1.38 -48.16 22.81
C GLN A 72 1.84 -46.73 22.57
N VAL A 73 3.16 -46.51 22.44
CA VAL A 73 3.73 -45.19 22.15
C VAL A 73 3.40 -44.77 20.72
N ARG A 74 3.47 -45.70 19.76
CA ARG A 74 3.05 -45.45 18.37
C ARG A 74 1.56 -45.08 18.28
N ALA A 75 0.68 -45.88 18.87
CA ALA A 75 -0.76 -45.59 18.89
C ALA A 75 -1.08 -44.26 19.59
N TRP A 76 -0.34 -43.93 20.67
CA TRP A 76 -0.48 -42.64 21.33
C TRP A 76 0.00 -41.48 20.45
N ALA A 77 1.14 -41.62 19.77
CA ALA A 77 1.71 -40.61 18.89
C ALA A 77 0.83 -40.35 17.66
N GLU A 78 0.23 -41.40 17.07
CA GLU A 78 -0.78 -41.27 16.00
C GLU A 78 -2.02 -40.50 16.49
N LYS A 79 -2.52 -40.82 17.68
CA LYS A 79 -3.65 -40.12 18.29
C LYS A 79 -3.31 -38.67 18.64
N ALA A 80 -2.08 -38.41 19.09
CA ALA A 80 -1.58 -37.07 19.35
C ALA A 80 -1.46 -36.26 18.06
N LEU A 81 -0.95 -36.85 16.97
CA LEU A 81 -0.92 -36.25 15.63
C LEU A 81 -2.32 -35.89 15.16
N GLN A 82 -3.29 -36.79 15.28
CA GLN A 82 -4.68 -36.50 14.92
C GLN A 82 -5.27 -35.37 15.77
N ALA A 83 -5.00 -35.35 17.08
CA ALA A 83 -5.46 -34.28 17.97
C ALA A 83 -4.80 -32.93 17.63
N ILE A 84 -3.51 -32.92 17.28
CA ILE A 84 -2.78 -31.72 16.86
C ILE A 84 -3.30 -31.25 15.48
N ALA A 85 -3.47 -32.16 14.52
CA ALA A 85 -4.02 -31.87 13.20
C ALA A 85 -5.47 -31.37 13.26
N SER A 86 -6.28 -31.85 14.20
CA SER A 86 -7.65 -31.36 14.42
C SER A 86 -7.71 -29.97 15.05
N LYS A 87 -6.62 -29.53 15.71
CA LYS A 87 -6.47 -28.19 16.29
C LYS A 87 -5.70 -27.24 15.38
N GLN A 88 -4.98 -27.74 14.38
CA GLN A 88 -4.49 -26.92 13.29
C GLN A 88 -5.71 -26.45 12.48
N PRO A 89 -5.73 -25.18 12.01
CA PRO A 89 -6.60 -24.86 10.89
C PRO A 89 -6.28 -25.88 9.79
N ALA A 90 -7.30 -26.51 9.23
CA ALA A 90 -7.12 -27.47 8.16
C ALA A 90 -6.12 -26.89 7.14
N PRO A 91 -5.17 -27.67 6.59
CA PRO A 91 -4.46 -27.23 5.39
C PRO A 91 -5.54 -26.74 4.44
N ALA A 92 -5.44 -25.47 4.03
CA ALA A 92 -6.48 -24.80 3.27
C ALA A 92 -7.00 -25.79 2.24
N ARG A 93 -8.26 -26.20 2.39
CA ARG A 93 -8.85 -27.20 1.51
C ARG A 93 -8.50 -26.79 0.09
N GLN A 94 -8.13 -27.77 -0.71
CA GLN A 94 -8.02 -27.73 -2.18
C GLN A 94 -9.39 -27.41 -2.81
N ALA A 95 -10.05 -26.36 -2.32
CA ALA A 95 -11.33 -25.85 -2.76
C ALA A 95 -11.05 -24.65 -3.65
N SER A 96 -11.86 -24.53 -4.70
CA SER A 96 -12.02 -23.31 -5.51
C SER A 96 -11.15 -23.14 -6.76
N ARG A 97 -10.87 -24.21 -7.50
CA ARG A 97 -10.70 -24.06 -8.95
C ARG A 97 -11.99 -24.45 -9.65
N ALA A 98 -12.46 -23.62 -10.57
CA ALA A 98 -13.56 -24.00 -11.45
C ALA A 98 -13.15 -25.23 -12.29
N SER A 99 -14.09 -26.14 -12.52
CA SER A 99 -13.87 -27.33 -13.37
C SER A 99 -13.57 -26.96 -14.83
N THR A 100 -13.98 -25.77 -15.25
CA THR A 100 -13.73 -25.21 -16.59
C THR A 100 -12.90 -23.93 -16.51
N VAL A 101 -11.79 -23.91 -17.23
CA VAL A 101 -10.97 -22.70 -17.44
C VAL A 101 -11.43 -21.97 -18.70
N GLY A 102 -11.39 -20.64 -18.70
CA GLY A 102 -11.79 -19.81 -19.84
C GLY A 102 -13.29 -19.54 -19.95
N ALA A 103 -14.05 -19.77 -18.88
CA ALA A 103 -15.44 -19.35 -18.81
C ALA A 103 -15.52 -17.82 -18.89
N LYS A 104 -16.42 -17.30 -19.74
CA LYS A 104 -16.65 -15.85 -19.83
C LYS A 104 -17.32 -15.35 -18.56
N LEU A 105 -16.70 -14.38 -17.91
CA LEU A 105 -17.20 -13.77 -16.69
C LEU A 105 -17.83 -12.41 -17.00
N ALA A 106 -18.87 -12.06 -16.25
CA ALA A 106 -19.49 -10.75 -16.34
C ALA A 106 -18.78 -9.78 -15.37
N MET A 107 -18.25 -8.68 -15.88
CA MET A 107 -17.72 -7.60 -15.05
C MET A 107 -18.86 -6.77 -14.44
N ALA A 108 -18.91 -6.68 -13.12
CA ALA A 108 -19.91 -5.87 -12.42
C ALA A 108 -19.60 -4.38 -12.52
N LYS A 109 -20.42 -3.61 -13.27
CA LYS A 109 -20.56 -2.12 -13.23
C LYS A 109 -19.28 -1.26 -13.09
N VAL A 110 -18.12 -1.74 -13.54
CA VAL A 110 -16.91 -0.92 -13.73
C VAL A 110 -16.66 -0.82 -15.22
N GLY A 111 -16.94 0.36 -15.79
CA GLY A 111 -16.55 0.76 -17.15
C GLY A 111 -16.77 -0.30 -18.21
N GLY A 112 -17.99 -0.38 -18.75
CA GLY A 112 -18.33 -1.32 -19.83
C GLY A 112 -17.29 -1.26 -20.95
N ASN A 113 -16.71 -2.42 -21.27
CA ASN A 113 -15.69 -2.63 -22.30
C ASN A 113 -14.40 -1.79 -22.13
N LEU A 114 -13.25 -2.45 -21.91
CA LEU A 114 -11.93 -1.83 -21.82
C LEU A 114 -11.61 -0.94 -23.01
N THR A 115 -12.07 -1.34 -24.20
CA THR A 115 -11.93 -0.57 -25.43
C THR A 115 -12.70 0.75 -25.36
N LEU A 116 -13.90 0.76 -24.76
CA LEU A 116 -14.69 1.99 -24.59
C LEU A 116 -14.07 2.88 -23.52
N ALA A 117 -13.66 2.33 -22.37
CA ALA A 117 -12.98 3.11 -21.33
C ALA A 117 -11.67 3.74 -21.85
N SER A 118 -10.86 2.97 -22.56
CA SER A 118 -9.63 3.46 -23.21
C SER A 118 -9.96 4.48 -24.31
N GLY A 119 -10.93 4.19 -25.18
CA GLY A 119 -11.32 5.05 -26.30
C GLY A 119 -11.86 6.40 -25.84
N VAL A 120 -12.75 6.42 -24.84
CA VAL A 120 -13.27 7.67 -24.25
C VAL A 120 -12.15 8.47 -23.61
N THR A 121 -11.31 7.84 -22.80
CA THR A 121 -10.19 8.53 -22.12
C THR A 121 -9.23 9.14 -23.13
N LEU A 122 -8.79 8.36 -24.13
CA LEU A 122 -7.88 8.83 -25.18
C LEU A 122 -8.53 9.93 -26.03
N SER A 123 -9.83 9.82 -26.34
CA SER A 123 -10.55 10.86 -27.10
C SER A 123 -10.65 12.17 -26.32
N LEU A 124 -10.90 12.11 -25.02
CA LEU A 124 -10.91 13.30 -24.15
C LEU A 124 -9.52 13.94 -24.08
N LEU A 125 -8.47 13.14 -23.87
CA LEU A 125 -7.09 13.62 -23.84
C LEU A 125 -6.66 14.23 -25.18
N PHE A 126 -7.01 13.58 -26.30
CA PHE A 126 -6.73 14.09 -27.63
C PHE A 126 -7.50 15.39 -27.91
N GLY A 127 -8.78 15.44 -27.53
CA GLY A 127 -9.61 16.64 -27.59
C GLY A 127 -9.03 17.80 -26.79
N MET A 128 -8.53 17.56 -25.58
CA MET A 128 -7.83 18.57 -24.76
C MET A 128 -6.60 19.11 -25.46
N VAL A 129 -5.73 18.23 -25.98
CA VAL A 129 -4.53 18.63 -26.72
C VAL A 129 -4.90 19.42 -27.98
N LEU A 130 -5.91 18.99 -28.73
CA LEU A 130 -6.38 19.66 -29.93
C LEU A 130 -6.91 21.06 -29.62
N VAL A 131 -7.77 21.21 -28.62
CA VAL A 131 -8.33 22.50 -28.19
C VAL A 131 -7.21 23.46 -27.76
N LEU A 132 -6.25 22.99 -26.96
CA LEU A 132 -5.12 23.82 -26.54
C LEU A 132 -4.22 24.21 -27.71
N SER A 133 -3.95 23.28 -28.63
CA SER A 133 -3.14 23.55 -29.81
C SER A 133 -3.79 24.58 -30.71
N LEU A 134 -5.10 24.45 -30.96
CA LEU A 134 -5.88 25.42 -31.73
C LEU A 134 -5.93 26.79 -31.03
N ALA A 135 -6.15 26.81 -29.71
CA ALA A 135 -6.16 28.04 -28.94
C ALA A 135 -4.82 28.80 -29.02
N VAL A 136 -3.70 28.11 -28.89
CA VAL A 136 -2.37 28.73 -29.06
C VAL A 136 -2.18 29.29 -30.48
N VAL A 137 -2.60 28.56 -31.51
CA VAL A 137 -2.52 29.02 -32.91
C VAL A 137 -3.40 30.25 -33.16
N LEU A 138 -4.61 30.30 -32.60
CA LEU A 138 -5.54 31.42 -32.79
C LEU A 138 -5.15 32.68 -31.99
N ILE A 139 -4.52 32.51 -30.83
CA ILE A 139 -4.11 33.63 -29.96
C ILE A 139 -2.87 34.34 -30.50
N TYR A 140 -1.98 33.64 -31.22
CA TYR A 140 -0.72 34.20 -31.68
C TYR A 140 -0.80 34.66 -33.15
N ASN A 141 -0.77 35.97 -33.37
CA ASN A 141 -0.61 36.58 -34.68
C ASN A 141 0.88 36.87 -34.92
N SER A 142 1.57 36.02 -35.66
CA SER A 142 2.94 36.22 -36.13
C SER A 142 3.17 35.39 -37.39
N ASP A 143 4.27 35.64 -38.11
CA ASP A 143 4.46 35.08 -39.44
C ASP A 143 4.68 33.56 -39.50
N ASP A 144 4.95 32.84 -38.37
CA ASP A 144 4.80 31.36 -38.35
C ASP A 144 4.71 30.66 -36.94
N PRO A 145 3.67 30.91 -36.11
CA PRO A 145 3.39 30.21 -34.85
C PRO A 145 3.28 28.69 -35.01
N LYS A 146 2.74 28.30 -36.17
CA LYS A 146 2.45 26.92 -36.53
C LYS A 146 3.73 26.11 -36.54
N LEU A 147 4.83 26.72 -37.00
CA LEU A 147 6.13 26.07 -37.07
C LEU A 147 6.68 25.77 -35.66
N ALA A 148 6.65 26.73 -34.73
CA ALA A 148 7.18 26.52 -33.36
C ALA A 148 6.36 25.48 -32.57
N LEU A 149 5.04 25.52 -32.66
CA LEU A 149 4.16 24.52 -32.04
C LEU A 149 4.31 23.15 -32.71
N ALA A 150 4.38 23.09 -34.04
CA ALA A 150 4.61 21.85 -34.77
C ALA A 150 5.97 21.23 -34.44
N ILE A 151 7.02 22.04 -34.27
CA ILE A 151 8.32 21.59 -33.80
C ILE A 151 8.21 21.07 -32.36
N GLY A 152 7.53 21.77 -31.45
CA GLY A 152 7.37 21.32 -30.06
C GLY A 152 6.59 20.00 -29.92
N VAL A 153 5.45 19.89 -30.61
CA VAL A 153 4.65 18.66 -30.65
C VAL A 153 5.42 17.56 -31.37
N GLY A 154 6.04 17.86 -32.52
CA GLY A 154 6.86 16.93 -33.30
C GLY A 154 8.03 16.37 -32.49
N LEU A 155 8.80 17.23 -31.81
CA LEU A 155 9.88 16.81 -30.91
C LEU A 155 9.36 15.97 -29.75
N THR A 156 8.20 16.31 -29.17
CA THR A 156 7.58 15.53 -28.09
C THR A 156 7.18 14.14 -28.57
N LEU A 157 6.54 14.04 -29.74
CA LEU A 157 6.16 12.78 -30.36
C LEU A 157 7.40 11.95 -30.72
N ILE A 158 8.44 12.57 -31.30
CA ILE A 158 9.70 11.90 -31.62
C ILE A 158 10.36 11.38 -30.34
N PHE A 159 10.54 12.22 -29.32
CA PHE A 159 11.16 11.84 -28.06
C PHE A 159 10.40 10.72 -27.35
N ASN A 160 9.06 10.82 -27.28
CA ASN A 160 8.23 9.77 -26.68
C ASN A 160 8.23 8.48 -27.51
N THR A 161 8.26 8.57 -28.85
CA THR A 161 8.34 7.39 -29.72
C THR A 161 9.68 6.68 -29.56
N ILE A 162 10.79 7.43 -29.60
CA ILE A 162 12.13 6.92 -29.33
C ILE A 162 12.17 6.31 -27.93
N GLY A 163 11.71 7.04 -26.92
CA GLY A 163 11.63 6.58 -25.54
C GLY A 163 10.80 5.31 -25.39
N PHE A 164 9.66 5.20 -26.06
CA PHE A 164 8.79 4.03 -26.02
C PHE A 164 9.48 2.77 -26.56
N PHE A 165 10.15 2.85 -27.71
CA PHE A 165 10.87 1.72 -28.29
C PHE A 165 12.21 1.43 -27.58
N LEU A 166 12.84 2.45 -27.00
CA LEU A 166 14.09 2.31 -26.24
C LEU A 166 13.83 1.86 -24.78
N SER A 167 12.62 2.09 -24.26
CA SER A 167 12.26 1.81 -22.87
C SER A 167 12.53 0.38 -22.41
N PRO A 168 12.28 -0.70 -23.20
CA PRO A 168 12.55 -2.04 -22.72
C PRO A 168 14.05 -2.31 -22.59
N TRP A 169 14.87 -1.69 -23.44
CA TRP A 169 16.34 -1.81 -23.36
C TRP A 169 16.89 -1.04 -22.16
N ILE A 170 16.38 0.17 -21.90
CA ILE A 170 16.73 0.93 -20.69
C ILE A 170 16.30 0.16 -19.44
N MET A 171 15.10 -0.40 -19.42
CA MET A 171 14.63 -1.22 -18.31
C MET A 171 15.50 -2.47 -18.12
N ASP A 172 15.86 -3.20 -19.18
CA ASP A 172 16.80 -4.34 -19.07
C ASP A 172 18.13 -3.93 -18.44
N LEU A 173 18.66 -2.77 -18.83
CA LEU A 173 19.91 -2.23 -18.28
C LEU A 173 19.75 -1.91 -16.78
N VAL A 174 18.68 -1.22 -16.40
CA VAL A 174 18.38 -0.88 -14.99
C VAL A 174 18.16 -2.14 -14.16
N GLN A 175 17.41 -3.11 -14.68
CA GLN A 175 17.12 -4.38 -14.02
C GLN A 175 18.39 -5.18 -13.76
N ASN A 176 19.27 -5.28 -14.76
CA ASN A 176 20.55 -5.97 -14.60
C ASN A 176 21.52 -5.22 -13.66
N TRP A 177 21.56 -3.88 -13.74
CA TRP A 177 22.50 -3.06 -12.98
C TRP A 177 22.08 -2.85 -11.51
N MET A 178 20.80 -2.57 -11.25
CA MET A 178 20.29 -2.22 -9.92
C MET A 178 19.70 -3.40 -9.16
N TYR A 179 19.05 -4.33 -9.86
CA TYR A 179 18.29 -5.42 -9.24
C TYR A 179 18.88 -6.80 -9.52
N HIS A 180 19.96 -6.88 -10.30
CA HIS A 180 20.63 -8.13 -10.66
C HIS A 180 19.66 -9.23 -11.15
N THR A 181 18.66 -8.84 -11.93
CA THR A 181 17.61 -9.75 -12.42
C THR A 181 18.22 -10.93 -13.17
N ARG A 182 17.85 -12.14 -12.74
CA ARG A 182 18.24 -13.39 -13.37
C ARG A 182 17.19 -13.79 -14.39
N TRP A 183 17.58 -13.82 -15.66
CA TRP A 183 16.71 -14.26 -16.74
C TRP A 183 16.62 -15.79 -16.75
N VAL A 184 15.40 -16.31 -16.72
CA VAL A 184 15.13 -17.75 -16.60
C VAL A 184 14.40 -18.29 -17.82
N GLU A 185 14.66 -19.55 -18.12
CA GLU A 185 13.91 -20.29 -19.14
C GLU A 185 12.64 -20.89 -18.55
N MET A 186 11.66 -21.21 -19.42
CA MET A 186 10.38 -21.80 -19.00
C MET A 186 10.55 -23.06 -18.16
N GLY A 187 11.52 -23.93 -18.49
CA GLY A 187 11.75 -25.17 -17.73
C GLY A 187 12.25 -24.92 -16.30
N GLU A 188 12.97 -23.83 -16.06
CA GLU A 188 13.38 -23.47 -14.71
C GLU A 188 12.20 -22.90 -13.90
N LEU A 189 11.36 -22.08 -14.54
CA LEU A 189 10.13 -21.61 -13.91
C LEU A 189 9.19 -22.78 -13.60
N GLU A 190 9.09 -23.78 -14.48
CA GLU A 190 8.30 -25.00 -14.25
C GLU A 190 8.76 -25.77 -13.00
N ASN A 191 10.07 -25.81 -12.71
CA ASN A 191 10.59 -26.42 -11.49
C ASN A 191 10.18 -25.67 -10.23
N LYS A 192 10.05 -24.33 -10.30
CA LYS A 192 9.60 -23.50 -9.16
C LYS A 192 8.08 -23.47 -9.01
N SER A 193 7.36 -23.43 -10.14
CA SER A 193 5.91 -23.30 -10.20
C SER A 193 5.36 -23.98 -11.47
N PRO A 194 5.06 -25.29 -11.40
CA PRO A 194 4.53 -26.04 -12.54
C PRO A 194 3.22 -25.50 -13.08
N GLU A 195 2.33 -25.05 -12.18
CA GLU A 195 1.03 -24.46 -12.56
C GLU A 195 1.23 -23.19 -13.40
N THR A 196 2.16 -22.32 -13.00
CA THR A 196 2.47 -21.08 -13.73
C THR A 196 2.94 -21.35 -15.14
N ALA A 197 3.86 -22.31 -15.33
CA ALA A 197 4.37 -22.65 -16.65
C ALA A 197 3.25 -23.09 -17.60
N ARG A 198 2.30 -23.92 -17.11
CA ARG A 198 1.13 -24.35 -17.88
C ARG A 198 0.20 -23.19 -18.22
N VAL A 199 -0.04 -22.27 -17.29
CA VAL A 199 -0.89 -21.09 -17.51
C VAL A 199 -0.29 -20.18 -18.56
N ILE A 200 1.02 -19.88 -18.49
CA ILE A 200 1.70 -19.05 -19.49
C ILE A 200 1.63 -19.71 -20.88
N GLN A 201 1.96 -21.00 -20.99
CA GLN A 201 1.91 -21.72 -22.27
C GLN A 201 0.50 -21.67 -22.88
N ARG A 202 -0.52 -21.99 -22.08
CA ARG A 202 -1.92 -21.94 -22.50
C ARG A 202 -2.33 -20.55 -22.98
N ILE A 203 -2.00 -19.49 -22.24
CA ILE A 203 -2.34 -18.12 -22.61
C ILE A 203 -1.62 -17.73 -23.92
N CYS A 204 -0.33 -18.05 -24.04
CA CYS A 204 0.45 -17.76 -25.24
C CYS A 204 -0.12 -18.46 -26.48
N GLU A 205 -0.49 -19.73 -26.36
CA GLU A 205 -1.14 -20.49 -27.44
C GLU A 205 -2.51 -19.90 -27.82
N GLN A 206 -3.38 -19.66 -26.82
CA GLN A 206 -4.73 -19.15 -27.05
C GLN A 206 -4.72 -17.74 -27.66
N LYS A 207 -3.79 -16.89 -27.24
CA LYS A 207 -3.68 -15.50 -27.70
C LYS A 207 -2.71 -15.32 -28.87
N LYS A 208 -2.07 -16.40 -29.34
CA LYS A 208 -1.05 -16.41 -30.40
C LYS A 208 0.09 -15.42 -30.12
N LEU A 209 0.55 -15.41 -28.87
CA LEU A 209 1.65 -14.56 -28.40
C LEU A 209 2.92 -15.40 -28.27
N LYS A 210 4.07 -14.75 -28.45
CA LYS A 210 5.35 -15.34 -28.03
C LYS A 210 5.41 -15.34 -26.51
N THR A 211 6.03 -16.39 -25.94
CA THR A 211 6.32 -16.42 -24.51
C THR A 211 7.16 -15.20 -24.13
N PRO A 212 6.74 -14.41 -23.12
CA PRO A 212 7.49 -13.25 -22.68
C PRO A 212 8.82 -13.69 -22.07
N ARG A 213 9.80 -12.78 -22.04
CA ARG A 213 11.07 -13.06 -21.37
C ARG A 213 10.85 -13.01 -19.86
N LEU A 214 11.24 -14.07 -19.15
CA LEU A 214 10.96 -14.24 -17.73
C LEU A 214 12.19 -13.90 -16.88
N GLY A 215 12.00 -13.06 -15.88
CA GLY A 215 13.06 -12.65 -14.95
C GLY A 215 12.69 -12.93 -13.50
N ILE A 216 13.67 -13.34 -12.70
CA ILE A 216 13.54 -13.48 -11.24
C ILE A 216 14.57 -12.57 -10.57
N ILE A 217 14.11 -11.77 -9.61
CA ILE A 217 14.95 -10.91 -8.77
C ILE A 217 15.15 -11.59 -7.42
N ASP A 218 16.40 -11.66 -6.96
CA ASP A 218 16.75 -12.19 -5.63
C ASP A 218 16.44 -11.15 -4.54
N ASP A 219 15.15 -10.94 -4.29
CA ASP A 219 14.61 -10.09 -3.22
C ASP A 219 13.42 -10.82 -2.60
N GLN A 220 13.33 -10.82 -1.26
CA GLN A 220 12.25 -11.49 -0.53
C GLN A 220 10.96 -10.69 -0.46
N ASN A 221 10.97 -9.40 -0.82
CA ASN A 221 9.75 -8.62 -0.90
C ASN A 221 8.91 -9.11 -2.09
N PRO A 222 7.71 -9.68 -1.85
CA PRO A 222 6.91 -10.26 -2.93
C PRO A 222 6.40 -9.17 -3.89
N THR A 223 6.79 -9.26 -5.15
CA THR A 223 6.34 -8.35 -6.21
C THR A 223 6.41 -9.03 -7.58
N ALA A 224 5.49 -8.64 -8.45
CA ALA A 224 5.45 -9.00 -9.86
C ALA A 224 5.17 -7.74 -10.66
N PHE A 225 5.80 -7.60 -11.82
CA PHE A 225 5.49 -6.55 -12.77
C PHE A 225 5.89 -6.96 -14.19
N THR A 226 5.29 -6.28 -15.15
CA THR A 226 5.57 -6.45 -16.57
C THR A 226 5.99 -5.14 -17.21
N TYR A 227 6.81 -5.22 -18.26
CA TYR A 227 7.19 -4.08 -19.07
C TYR A 227 7.55 -4.47 -20.50
N GLY A 228 7.41 -3.52 -21.42
CA GLY A 228 7.74 -3.71 -22.83
C GLY A 228 7.13 -2.62 -23.72
N SER A 229 7.35 -2.74 -25.02
CA SER A 229 6.70 -1.87 -26.01
C SER A 229 5.59 -2.60 -26.75
N LEU A 230 5.80 -3.87 -27.09
CA LEU A 230 4.84 -4.70 -27.83
C LEU A 230 4.60 -5.99 -27.05
N PRO A 231 3.43 -6.64 -27.18
CA PRO A 231 3.15 -7.89 -26.48
C PRO A 231 4.19 -8.99 -26.75
N ASN A 232 4.66 -9.08 -28.00
CA ASN A 232 5.65 -10.08 -28.42
C ASN A 232 7.10 -9.74 -28.01
N SER A 233 7.34 -8.59 -27.37
CA SER A 233 8.63 -8.20 -26.81
C SER A 233 8.53 -7.90 -25.31
N ALA A 234 7.45 -8.34 -24.66
CA ALA A 234 7.22 -8.12 -23.25
C ALA A 234 8.18 -8.94 -22.37
N ARG A 235 8.48 -8.37 -21.21
CA ARG A 235 9.21 -9.02 -20.12
C ARG A 235 8.28 -9.08 -18.91
N LEU A 236 8.33 -10.20 -18.20
CA LEU A 236 7.62 -10.42 -16.95
C LEU A 236 8.66 -10.75 -15.90
N VAL A 237 8.72 -9.93 -14.87
CA VAL A 237 9.72 -10.05 -13.81
C VAL A 237 9.02 -10.21 -12.47
N VAL A 238 9.49 -11.17 -11.69
CA VAL A 238 9.00 -11.43 -10.33
C VAL A 238 10.15 -11.43 -9.34
N SER A 239 9.85 -11.26 -8.05
CA SER A 239 10.82 -11.47 -6.98
C SER A 239 10.76 -12.90 -6.42
N GLU A 240 11.87 -13.34 -5.82
CA GLU A 240 11.96 -14.61 -5.11
C GLU A 240 10.93 -14.69 -3.96
N GLY A 241 10.61 -13.53 -3.35
CA GLY A 241 9.56 -13.38 -2.36
C GLY A 241 8.20 -13.94 -2.76
N LEU A 242 7.83 -13.92 -4.04
CA LEU A 242 6.57 -14.56 -4.47
C LEU A 242 6.60 -16.07 -4.19
N PHE A 243 7.71 -16.74 -4.46
CA PHE A 243 7.86 -18.18 -4.22
C PHE A 243 8.02 -18.51 -2.73
N THR A 244 8.39 -17.54 -1.90
CA THR A 244 8.47 -17.67 -0.44
C THR A 244 7.10 -17.55 0.23
N TYR A 245 6.25 -16.65 -0.24
CA TYR A 245 5.00 -16.29 0.44
C TYR A 245 3.73 -16.90 -0.18
N LEU A 246 3.77 -17.30 -1.45
CA LEU A 246 2.60 -17.76 -2.20
C LEU A 246 2.68 -19.25 -2.53
N ASP A 247 1.51 -19.88 -2.61
CA ASP A 247 1.37 -21.25 -3.10
C ASP A 247 1.38 -21.30 -4.65
N ASP A 248 1.67 -22.47 -5.23
CA ASP A 248 1.85 -22.64 -6.70
C ASP A 248 0.66 -22.11 -7.53
N ASP A 249 -0.57 -22.33 -7.06
CA ASP A 249 -1.78 -21.87 -7.74
C ASP A 249 -1.99 -20.34 -7.62
N GLU A 250 -1.57 -19.75 -6.49
CA GLU A 250 -1.61 -18.30 -6.26
C GLU A 250 -0.58 -17.60 -7.15
N ILE A 251 0.64 -18.14 -7.25
CA ILE A 251 1.69 -17.64 -8.16
C ILE A 251 1.16 -17.65 -9.59
N ALA A 252 0.54 -18.75 -10.02
CA ALA A 252 -0.03 -18.86 -11.36
C ALA A 252 -1.09 -17.79 -11.65
N THR A 253 -1.90 -17.40 -10.66
CA THR A 253 -2.86 -16.31 -10.81
C THR A 253 -2.21 -14.93 -10.91
N VAL A 254 -1.11 -14.68 -10.19
CA VAL A 254 -0.31 -13.45 -10.30
C VAL A 254 0.29 -13.33 -11.69
N TYR A 255 0.91 -14.42 -12.20
CA TYR A 255 1.41 -14.45 -13.57
C TYR A 255 0.30 -14.27 -14.61
N ALA A 256 -0.89 -14.85 -14.39
CA ALA A 256 -2.03 -14.65 -15.29
C ALA A 256 -2.49 -13.19 -15.31
N HIS A 257 -2.49 -12.50 -14.16
CA HIS A 257 -2.79 -11.08 -14.05
C HIS A 257 -1.79 -10.25 -14.86
N GLU A 258 -0.50 -10.49 -14.68
CA GLU A 258 0.57 -9.84 -15.44
C GLU A 258 0.50 -10.11 -16.96
N MET A 259 0.17 -11.35 -17.34
CA MET A 259 -0.11 -11.69 -18.75
C MET A 259 -1.31 -10.91 -19.29
N GLY A 260 -2.28 -10.56 -18.46
CA GLY A 260 -3.41 -9.69 -18.81
C GLY A 260 -2.96 -8.33 -19.32
N HIS A 261 -1.98 -7.69 -18.66
CA HIS A 261 -1.41 -6.42 -19.12
C HIS A 261 -0.73 -6.52 -20.49
N ILE A 262 -0.05 -7.66 -20.75
CA ILE A 262 0.58 -7.95 -22.03
C ILE A 262 -0.50 -8.12 -23.13
N VAL A 263 -1.53 -8.91 -22.86
CA VAL A 263 -2.63 -9.20 -23.79
C VAL A 263 -3.43 -7.93 -24.13
N HIS A 264 -3.62 -7.04 -23.16
CA HIS A 264 -4.41 -5.82 -23.30
C HIS A 264 -3.61 -4.56 -23.73
N TRP A 265 -2.33 -4.73 -24.09
CA TRP A 265 -1.44 -3.66 -24.60
C TRP A 265 -1.29 -2.48 -23.64
N ASP A 266 -1.26 -2.76 -22.34
CA ASP A 266 -1.28 -1.74 -21.28
C ASP A 266 -0.15 -0.72 -21.45
N PHE A 267 1.08 -1.20 -21.71
CA PHE A 267 2.25 -0.33 -21.88
C PHE A 267 2.07 0.70 -23.00
N ALA A 268 1.54 0.27 -24.15
CA ALA A 268 1.31 1.15 -25.31
C ALA A 268 0.21 2.18 -25.02
N VAL A 269 -0.92 1.72 -24.47
CA VAL A 269 -2.07 2.59 -24.19
C VAL A 269 -1.75 3.60 -23.08
N MET A 270 -1.09 3.14 -22.01
CA MET A 270 -0.72 4.01 -20.89
C MET A 270 0.37 5.00 -21.27
N THR A 271 1.32 4.60 -22.13
CA THR A 271 2.34 5.52 -22.66
C THR A 271 1.68 6.59 -23.52
N LEU A 272 0.82 6.20 -24.46
CA LEU A 272 0.09 7.16 -25.30
C LEU A 272 -0.73 8.15 -24.47
N ALA A 273 -1.49 7.66 -23.48
CA ALA A 273 -2.30 8.51 -22.62
C ALA A 273 -1.41 9.49 -21.81
N SER A 274 -0.28 9.01 -21.27
CA SER A 274 0.67 9.83 -20.53
C SER A 274 1.36 10.88 -21.41
N THR A 275 1.70 10.54 -22.65
CA THR A 275 2.26 11.49 -23.64
C THR A 275 1.28 12.62 -23.93
N LEU A 276 -0.02 12.33 -24.08
CA LEU A 276 -1.03 13.38 -24.30
C LEU A 276 -1.12 14.35 -23.10
N VAL A 277 -1.08 13.83 -21.87
CA VAL A 277 -1.02 14.65 -20.66
C VAL A 277 0.26 15.49 -20.63
N GLN A 278 1.41 14.90 -20.97
CA GLN A 278 2.68 15.63 -21.04
C GLN A 278 2.64 16.78 -22.05
N ILE A 279 1.99 16.59 -23.21
CA ILE A 279 1.81 17.65 -24.21
C ILE A 279 1.03 18.83 -23.62
N THR A 280 -0.04 18.60 -22.84
CA THR A 280 -0.78 19.69 -22.19
C THR A 280 0.09 20.51 -21.24
N TYR A 281 0.98 19.85 -20.48
CA TYR A 281 1.95 20.51 -19.61
C TYR A 281 3.00 21.30 -20.41
N LEU A 282 3.47 20.75 -21.54
CA LEU A 282 4.39 21.46 -22.41
C LEU A 282 3.76 22.72 -22.98
N ILE A 283 2.49 22.65 -23.41
CA ILE A 283 1.73 23.83 -23.86
C ILE A 283 1.62 24.86 -22.73
N TYR A 284 1.32 24.44 -21.49
CA TYR A 284 1.35 25.33 -20.32
C TYR A 284 2.71 26.00 -20.15
N SER A 285 3.79 25.21 -20.18
CA SER A 285 5.15 25.71 -19.98
C SER A 285 5.56 26.71 -21.07
N PHE A 286 5.17 26.45 -22.31
CA PHE A 286 5.41 27.29 -23.47
C PHE A 286 4.61 28.60 -23.39
N ALA A 287 3.29 28.51 -23.14
CA ALA A 287 2.43 29.68 -22.96
C ALA A 287 2.93 30.58 -21.81
N ARG A 288 3.36 29.99 -20.69
CA ARG A 288 3.94 30.75 -19.57
C ARG A 288 5.25 31.47 -19.93
N ARG A 289 6.09 30.88 -20.78
CA ARG A 289 7.32 31.51 -21.28
C ARG A 289 6.99 32.65 -22.25
N LEU A 290 6.06 32.42 -23.17
CA LEU A 290 5.61 33.46 -24.12
C LEU A 290 4.98 34.66 -23.41
N GLY A 291 4.15 34.44 -22.39
CA GLY A 291 3.52 35.53 -21.63
C GLY A 291 4.53 36.42 -20.88
N ARG A 292 5.78 35.97 -20.71
CA ARG A 292 6.89 36.74 -20.12
C ARG A 292 7.72 37.50 -21.15
N SER A 293 7.57 37.20 -22.45
CA SER A 293 8.28 37.88 -23.53
C SER A 293 7.60 39.23 -23.86
N GLY A 294 8.38 40.22 -24.32
CA GLY A 294 7.87 41.54 -24.71
C GLY A 294 6.86 41.45 -25.87
N GLY A 295 5.73 42.16 -25.76
CA GLY A 295 4.61 42.11 -26.72
C GLY A 295 3.37 42.86 -26.22
N ASP A 296 2.36 42.98 -27.09
CA ASP A 296 1.09 43.70 -26.84
C ASP A 296 0.31 43.15 -25.63
N ASN A 297 -0.32 44.04 -24.86
CA ASN A 297 -0.94 43.72 -23.58
C ASN A 297 -2.16 42.78 -23.74
N LYS A 298 -2.95 42.93 -24.80
CA LYS A 298 -4.11 42.06 -25.05
C LYS A 298 -3.71 40.62 -25.38
N ALA A 299 -2.63 40.44 -26.14
CA ALA A 299 -2.11 39.11 -26.46
C ALA A 299 -1.53 38.43 -25.21
N LYS A 300 -0.86 39.19 -24.33
CA LYS A 300 -0.33 38.68 -23.06
C LYS A 300 -1.42 38.16 -22.13
N ASP A 301 -2.52 38.89 -21.98
CA ASP A 301 -3.65 38.47 -21.15
C ASP A 301 -4.27 37.16 -21.69
N ALA A 302 -4.46 37.07 -23.02
CA ALA A 302 -4.94 35.84 -23.66
C ALA A 302 -3.98 34.65 -23.46
N ILE A 303 -2.67 34.86 -23.56
CA ILE A 303 -1.66 33.82 -23.31
C ILE A 303 -1.65 33.38 -21.85
N ALA A 304 -1.82 34.31 -20.90
CA ALA A 304 -1.91 33.98 -19.49
C ALA A 304 -3.13 33.10 -19.19
N VAL A 305 -4.29 33.42 -19.77
CA VAL A 305 -5.50 32.59 -19.68
C VAL A 305 -5.26 31.21 -20.30
N ALA A 306 -4.66 31.15 -21.49
CA ALA A 306 -4.33 29.88 -22.15
C ALA A 306 -3.39 29.00 -21.32
N ALA A 307 -2.41 29.60 -20.63
CA ALA A 307 -1.53 28.88 -19.71
C ALA A 307 -2.32 28.29 -18.53
N VAL A 308 -3.22 29.06 -17.92
CA VAL A 308 -4.06 28.56 -16.82
C VAL A 308 -4.94 27.40 -17.29
N VAL A 309 -5.59 27.53 -18.45
CA VAL A 309 -6.42 26.46 -19.03
C VAL A 309 -5.59 25.21 -19.35
N ALA A 310 -4.40 25.36 -19.92
CA ALA A 310 -3.48 24.24 -20.19
C ALA A 310 -3.05 23.51 -18.91
N TYR A 311 -2.81 24.25 -17.83
CA TYR A 311 -2.50 23.66 -16.53
C TYR A 311 -3.70 22.91 -15.94
N ILE A 312 -4.91 23.45 -16.06
CA ILE A 312 -6.14 22.75 -15.64
C ILE A 312 -6.32 21.46 -16.44
N PHE A 313 -6.10 21.49 -17.75
CA PHE A 313 -6.18 20.29 -18.60
C PHE A 313 -5.10 19.26 -18.24
N TYR A 314 -3.90 19.69 -17.88
CA TYR A 314 -2.87 18.80 -17.34
C TYR A 314 -3.33 18.09 -16.05
N LEU A 315 -3.95 18.82 -15.12
CA LEU A 315 -4.49 18.24 -13.90
C LEU A 315 -5.61 17.23 -14.20
N ILE A 316 -6.59 17.62 -15.02
CA ILE A 316 -7.70 16.72 -15.42
C ILE A 316 -7.15 15.50 -16.15
N GLY A 317 -6.23 15.69 -17.08
CA GLY A 317 -5.58 14.63 -17.85
C GLY A 317 -4.84 13.63 -16.97
N THR A 318 -4.17 14.11 -15.92
CA THR A 318 -3.52 13.25 -14.91
C THR A 318 -4.54 12.34 -14.23
N TYR A 319 -5.69 12.87 -13.79
CA TYR A 319 -6.75 12.05 -13.19
C TYR A 319 -7.39 11.08 -14.18
N LEU A 320 -7.51 11.45 -15.46
CA LEU A 320 -7.97 10.56 -16.53
C LEU A 320 -7.02 9.37 -16.73
N VAL A 321 -5.70 9.61 -16.72
CA VAL A 321 -4.69 8.54 -16.79
C VAL A 321 -4.75 7.64 -15.56
N LEU A 322 -4.88 8.21 -14.35
CA LEU A 322 -5.03 7.41 -13.13
C LEU A 322 -6.30 6.56 -13.13
N TYR A 323 -7.42 7.10 -13.64
CA TYR A 323 -8.66 6.34 -13.84
C TYR A 323 -8.46 5.18 -14.83
N LEU A 324 -7.78 5.41 -15.94
CA LEU A 324 -7.50 4.38 -16.93
C LEU A 324 -6.59 3.28 -16.36
N SER A 325 -5.58 3.65 -15.57
CA SER A 325 -4.71 2.72 -14.84
C SER A 325 -5.53 1.78 -13.94
N ARG A 326 -6.38 2.33 -13.06
CA ARG A 326 -7.23 1.53 -12.17
C ARG A 326 -8.23 0.66 -12.91
N THR A 327 -8.74 1.14 -14.04
CA THR A 327 -9.64 0.35 -14.89
C THR A 327 -8.90 -0.87 -15.44
N ARG A 328 -7.66 -0.69 -15.90
CA ARG A 328 -6.82 -1.77 -16.44
C ARG A 328 -6.48 -2.85 -15.40
N GLU A 329 -6.24 -2.47 -14.15
CA GLU A 329 -6.11 -3.42 -13.03
C GLU A 329 -7.32 -4.35 -12.90
N TYR A 330 -8.55 -3.81 -12.96
CA TYR A 330 -9.76 -4.63 -12.91
C TYR A 330 -9.90 -5.57 -14.11
N TYR A 331 -9.42 -5.18 -15.28
CA TYR A 331 -9.40 -6.03 -16.48
C TYR A 331 -8.31 -7.10 -16.41
N ALA A 332 -7.17 -6.82 -15.79
CA ALA A 332 -6.12 -7.80 -15.52
C ALA A 332 -6.59 -8.83 -14.47
N ASP A 333 -7.25 -8.40 -13.40
CA ASP A 333 -7.90 -9.28 -12.41
C ASP A 333 -8.95 -10.19 -13.05
N HIS A 334 -9.80 -9.61 -13.90
CA HIS A 334 -10.81 -10.34 -14.65
C HIS A 334 -10.19 -11.38 -15.59
N PHE A 335 -9.15 -10.98 -16.36
CA PHE A 335 -8.43 -11.87 -17.26
C PHE A 335 -7.75 -13.02 -16.51
N ALA A 336 -7.16 -12.76 -15.35
CA ALA A 336 -6.57 -13.78 -14.49
C ALA A 336 -7.63 -14.78 -14.00
N ALA A 337 -8.79 -14.29 -13.56
CA ALA A 337 -9.90 -15.12 -13.12
C ALA A 337 -10.42 -16.04 -14.23
N GLU A 338 -10.61 -15.51 -15.46
CA GLU A 338 -11.02 -16.31 -16.62
C GLU A 338 -9.96 -17.33 -17.04
N SER A 339 -8.70 -16.90 -17.12
CA SER A 339 -7.59 -17.70 -17.67
C SER A 339 -7.11 -18.80 -16.74
N THR A 340 -7.29 -18.65 -15.43
CA THR A 340 -6.91 -19.67 -14.44
C THR A 340 -8.10 -20.48 -13.93
N GLY A 341 -9.31 -19.91 -13.97
CA GLY A 341 -10.49 -20.43 -13.27
C GLY A 341 -10.36 -20.36 -11.75
N ASN A 342 -9.44 -19.55 -11.21
CA ASN A 342 -9.11 -19.47 -9.78
C ASN A 342 -9.09 -18.02 -9.26
N PRO A 343 -10.23 -17.31 -9.21
CA PRO A 343 -10.30 -15.96 -8.65
C PRO A 343 -9.98 -15.90 -7.14
N ASN A 344 -10.20 -16.99 -6.39
CA ASN A 344 -9.84 -17.06 -4.98
C ASN A 344 -8.32 -17.12 -4.80
N GLY A 345 -7.59 -17.82 -5.67
CA GLY A 345 -6.12 -17.81 -5.71
C GLY A 345 -5.56 -16.40 -5.85
N LEU A 346 -6.12 -15.58 -6.75
CA LEU A 346 -5.67 -14.19 -6.87
C LEU A 346 -6.02 -13.36 -5.63
N SER A 347 -7.19 -13.60 -5.02
CA SER A 347 -7.59 -12.92 -3.79
C SER A 347 -6.64 -13.23 -2.64
N ARG A 348 -6.24 -14.50 -2.46
CA ARG A 348 -5.22 -14.90 -1.48
C ARG A 348 -3.87 -14.30 -1.81
N ALA A 349 -3.46 -14.33 -3.07
CA ALA A 349 -2.20 -13.77 -3.53
C ALA A 349 -2.08 -12.29 -3.15
N LEU A 350 -3.10 -11.46 -3.42
CA LEU A 350 -3.10 -10.04 -3.06
C LEU A 350 -2.91 -9.82 -1.55
N VAL A 351 -3.58 -10.62 -0.73
CA VAL A 351 -3.51 -10.50 0.74
C VAL A 351 -2.17 -11.00 1.28
N LYS A 352 -1.64 -12.11 0.76
CA LYS A 352 -0.33 -12.67 1.12
C LYS A 352 0.83 -11.81 0.63
N ILE A 353 0.74 -11.18 -0.54
CA ILE A 353 1.71 -10.18 -1.03
C ILE A 353 1.76 -8.99 -0.07
N ALA A 354 0.59 -8.45 0.32
CA ALA A 354 0.52 -7.38 1.30
C ALA A 354 1.17 -7.78 2.62
N TYR A 355 0.95 -9.02 3.07
CA TYR A 355 1.59 -9.57 4.26
C TYR A 355 3.11 -9.68 4.12
N GLY A 356 3.62 -10.25 3.03
CA GLY A 356 5.05 -10.39 2.82
C GLY A 356 5.78 -9.05 2.68
N ILE A 357 5.16 -8.03 2.08
CA ILE A 357 5.71 -6.65 2.05
C ILE A 357 5.86 -6.10 3.48
N VAL A 358 4.85 -6.31 4.34
CA VAL A 358 4.86 -5.84 5.73
C VAL A 358 5.87 -6.63 6.57
N GLU A 359 6.02 -7.93 6.33
CA GLU A 359 6.94 -8.82 7.05
C GLU A 359 8.40 -8.55 6.67
N GLU A 360 8.71 -8.46 5.37
CA GLU A 360 10.07 -8.14 4.92
C GLU A 360 10.47 -6.71 5.25
N GLY A 361 9.53 -5.76 5.23
CA GLY A 361 9.76 -4.39 5.70
C GLY A 361 10.19 -4.31 7.17
N GLN A 362 9.84 -5.30 8.01
CA GLN A 362 10.29 -5.40 9.41
C GLN A 362 11.67 -6.04 9.53
N ARG A 363 11.95 -7.06 8.71
CA ARG A 363 13.22 -7.78 8.72
C ARG A 363 14.35 -6.95 8.10
N ALA A 364 14.00 -6.11 7.12
CA ALA A 364 14.96 -5.32 6.38
C ALA A 364 15.46 -4.11 7.21
N LYS A 365 16.78 -3.91 7.19
CA LYS A 365 17.42 -2.73 7.81
C LYS A 365 17.22 -1.46 6.96
N GLU A 366 16.93 -1.62 5.67
CA GLU A 366 16.72 -0.55 4.68
C GLU A 366 15.43 -0.80 3.89
N PRO A 367 14.74 0.23 3.36
CA PRO A 367 13.54 0.00 2.58
C PRO A 367 13.94 -0.68 1.27
N SER A 368 13.08 -1.57 0.78
CA SER A 368 13.38 -2.27 -0.47
C SER A 368 13.36 -1.28 -1.63
N ARG A 369 14.55 -1.07 -2.24
CA ARG A 369 14.71 -0.29 -3.47
C ARG A 369 13.88 -0.85 -4.62
N LEU A 370 13.60 -2.14 -4.59
CA LEU A 370 12.74 -2.81 -5.55
C LEU A 370 11.31 -2.33 -5.37
N ILE A 371 10.76 -2.42 -4.16
CA ILE A 371 9.37 -2.02 -3.86
C ILE A 371 9.14 -0.53 -4.07
N GLU A 372 10.10 0.32 -3.71
CA GLU A 372 10.01 1.76 -3.95
C GLU A 372 10.11 2.10 -5.44
N GLY A 373 11.07 1.50 -6.15
CA GLY A 373 11.34 1.77 -7.57
C GLY A 373 10.30 1.19 -8.52
N THR A 374 9.60 0.12 -8.13
CA THR A 374 8.61 -0.57 -8.96
C THR A 374 7.16 -0.29 -8.56
N ARG A 375 6.91 0.65 -7.63
CA ARG A 375 5.56 0.97 -7.12
C ARG A 375 4.49 1.18 -8.20
N ALA A 376 4.85 1.84 -9.30
CA ALA A 376 3.90 2.16 -10.37
C ALA A 376 3.61 0.97 -11.31
N LEU A 377 4.42 -0.09 -11.25
CA LEU A 377 4.34 -1.26 -12.12
C LEU A 377 3.97 -2.55 -11.36
N GLY A 378 4.19 -2.57 -10.04
CA GLY A 378 3.94 -3.74 -9.22
C GLY A 378 2.45 -4.00 -9.02
N ILE A 379 2.05 -5.27 -8.99
CA ILE A 379 0.68 -5.76 -8.75
C ILE A 379 -0.01 -5.17 -7.50
N TYR A 380 0.76 -4.61 -6.55
CA TYR A 380 0.26 -4.11 -5.27
C TYR A 380 0.96 -2.80 -4.86
N ASP A 381 0.19 -1.76 -4.48
CA ASP A 381 0.78 -0.54 -3.89
C ASP A 381 1.22 -0.82 -2.46
N HIS A 382 2.53 -0.79 -2.20
CA HIS A 382 3.10 -1.06 -0.88
C HIS A 382 2.53 -0.17 0.24
N LYS A 383 2.05 1.04 -0.07
CA LYS A 383 1.40 1.90 0.94
C LYS A 383 0.08 1.31 1.45
N ALA A 384 -0.64 0.58 0.59
CA ALA A 384 -1.86 -0.13 0.98
C ALA A 384 -1.57 -1.46 1.67
N ALA A 385 -0.31 -1.93 1.67
CA ALA A 385 0.04 -3.24 2.22
C ALA A 385 -0.10 -3.25 3.74
N ALA A 386 0.20 -2.12 4.40
CA ALA A 386 0.14 -1.97 5.84
C ALA A 386 -1.23 -2.33 6.45
N SER A 387 -2.34 -2.02 5.79
CA SER A 387 -3.66 -2.35 6.31
C SER A 387 -4.04 -3.82 6.10
N THR A 388 -3.83 -4.33 4.89
CA THR A 388 -4.25 -5.68 4.49
C THR A 388 -3.30 -6.75 5.03
N GLY A 389 -1.99 -6.53 4.92
CA GLY A 389 -0.97 -7.46 5.41
C GLY A 389 -1.02 -7.62 6.94
N THR A 390 -1.30 -6.53 7.65
CA THR A 390 -1.52 -6.58 9.10
C THR A 390 -2.75 -7.41 9.47
N ALA A 391 -3.86 -7.22 8.76
CA ALA A 391 -5.08 -7.99 9.00
C ALA A 391 -4.86 -9.49 8.76
N TYR A 392 -4.09 -9.84 7.72
CA TYR A 392 -3.76 -11.22 7.39
C TYR A 392 -2.88 -11.90 8.44
N ARG A 393 -1.88 -11.20 8.99
CA ARG A 393 -0.95 -11.76 10.00
C ARG A 393 -1.65 -12.39 11.20
N ILE A 394 -2.87 -11.96 11.52
CA ILE A 394 -3.56 -12.26 12.78
C ILE A 394 -4.88 -12.96 12.59
N ALA A 395 -5.55 -12.72 11.48
CA ALA A 395 -6.77 -13.44 11.18
C ALA A 395 -6.43 -14.82 10.63
N SER A 396 -6.41 -15.83 11.50
CA SER A 396 -6.48 -17.24 11.08
C SER A 396 -7.80 -17.55 10.33
N GLU A 397 -8.77 -16.64 10.40
CA GLU A 397 -10.08 -16.72 9.75
C GLU A 397 -10.23 -15.62 8.68
N PRO A 398 -10.36 -15.96 7.39
CA PRO A 398 -10.59 -15.00 6.30
C PRO A 398 -11.74 -14.01 6.55
N ALA A 399 -12.75 -14.41 7.34
CA ALA A 399 -13.89 -13.57 7.72
C ALA A 399 -13.52 -12.29 8.51
N LYS A 400 -12.43 -12.30 9.28
CA LYS A 400 -11.99 -11.13 10.05
C LYS A 400 -11.24 -10.12 9.19
N ILE A 401 -10.56 -10.57 8.13
CA ILE A 401 -9.87 -9.72 7.15
C ILE A 401 -10.90 -8.86 6.39
N GLY A 402 -12.05 -9.45 6.05
CA GLY A 402 -13.11 -8.77 5.30
C GLY A 402 -13.60 -7.46 5.93
N ARG A 403 -13.60 -7.32 7.26
CA ARG A 403 -14.07 -6.08 7.92
C ARG A 403 -13.13 -4.89 7.69
N VAL A 404 -11.83 -5.11 7.52
CA VAL A 404 -10.87 -4.04 7.18
C VAL A 404 -11.19 -3.43 5.81
N PHE A 405 -11.79 -4.20 4.90
CA PHE A 405 -12.22 -3.73 3.58
C PHE A 405 -13.50 -2.88 3.61
N LEU A 406 -14.22 -2.79 4.74
CA LEU A 406 -15.39 -1.91 4.83
C LEU A 406 -15.00 -0.45 4.57
N TRP A 407 -13.86 -0.02 5.10
CA TRP A 407 -13.35 1.33 4.86
C TRP A 407 -13.07 1.55 3.36
N ASP A 408 -12.37 0.61 2.72
CA ASP A 408 -12.02 0.70 1.29
C ASP A 408 -13.27 0.83 0.40
N MET A 409 -14.35 0.14 0.76
CA MET A 409 -15.56 0.05 -0.06
C MET A 409 -16.60 1.13 0.22
N PHE A 410 -16.72 1.62 1.45
CA PHE A 410 -17.85 2.46 1.87
C PHE A 410 -17.44 3.83 2.43
N ASN A 411 -16.19 4.02 2.89
CA ASN A 411 -15.77 5.31 3.43
C ASN A 411 -15.46 6.30 2.28
N PRO A 412 -16.00 7.54 2.30
CA PRO A 412 -15.74 8.51 1.25
C PRO A 412 -14.27 8.95 1.17
N TRP A 413 -13.51 8.87 2.28
CA TRP A 413 -12.06 9.07 2.26
C TRP A 413 -11.34 7.99 1.43
N GLY A 414 -11.81 6.74 1.48
CA GLY A 414 -11.28 5.67 0.64
C GLY A 414 -11.39 6.00 -0.85
N TRP A 415 -12.58 6.46 -1.27
CA TRP A 415 -12.79 6.94 -2.64
C TRP A 415 -11.90 8.15 -2.98
N TRP A 416 -11.86 9.17 -2.12
CA TRP A 416 -11.08 10.39 -2.37
C TRP A 416 -9.58 10.14 -2.48
N MET A 417 -9.03 9.30 -1.60
CA MET A 417 -7.61 8.96 -1.61
C MET A 417 -7.26 8.05 -2.80
N GLU A 418 -8.17 7.17 -3.22
CA GLU A 418 -7.99 6.33 -4.40
C GLU A 418 -7.86 7.14 -5.70
N LEU A 419 -8.46 8.34 -5.81
CA LEU A 419 -8.32 9.20 -6.99
C LEU A 419 -6.86 9.51 -7.32
N ASN A 420 -5.99 9.57 -6.30
CA ASN A 420 -4.56 9.84 -6.40
C ASN A 420 -3.71 8.55 -6.47
N SER A 421 -4.31 7.38 -6.67
CA SER A 421 -3.65 6.08 -6.75
C SER A 421 -3.70 5.51 -8.17
N THR A 422 -2.64 4.82 -8.59
CA THR A 422 -2.60 4.04 -9.84
C THR A 422 -3.36 2.72 -9.72
N HIS A 423 -3.50 2.21 -8.49
CA HIS A 423 -4.16 0.94 -8.19
C HIS A 423 -5.50 1.18 -7.45
N PRO A 424 -6.55 0.39 -7.75
CA PRO A 424 -7.74 0.35 -6.92
C PRO A 424 -7.41 -0.17 -5.52
N LEU A 425 -8.21 0.21 -4.53
CA LEU A 425 -8.06 -0.32 -3.18
C LEU A 425 -8.28 -1.84 -3.14
N THR A 426 -7.47 -2.53 -2.34
CA THR A 426 -7.43 -4.00 -2.26
C THR A 426 -8.80 -4.60 -1.94
N GLY A 427 -9.55 -4.01 -1.00
CA GLY A 427 -10.89 -4.50 -0.67
C GLY A 427 -11.86 -4.50 -1.86
N LYS A 428 -11.72 -3.54 -2.79
CA LYS A 428 -12.55 -3.49 -4.01
C LYS A 428 -12.14 -4.56 -5.02
N ARG A 429 -10.84 -4.84 -5.16
CA ARG A 429 -10.32 -5.92 -6.04
C ARG A 429 -10.76 -7.29 -5.53
N VAL A 430 -10.57 -7.57 -4.24
CA VAL A 430 -11.03 -8.81 -3.59
C VAL A 430 -12.54 -8.99 -3.73
N ARG A 431 -13.33 -7.92 -3.61
CA ARG A 431 -14.78 -7.97 -3.88
C ARG A 431 -15.10 -8.36 -5.33
N ALA A 432 -14.40 -7.78 -6.29
CA ALA A 432 -14.61 -8.11 -7.71
C ALA A 432 -14.28 -9.57 -7.99
N LEU A 433 -13.17 -10.07 -7.44
CA LEU A 433 -12.76 -11.47 -7.54
C LEU A 433 -13.75 -12.43 -6.88
N SER A 434 -14.26 -12.08 -5.69
CA SER A 434 -15.34 -12.84 -5.04
C SER A 434 -16.60 -12.91 -5.91
N THR A 435 -16.94 -11.84 -6.64
CA THR A 435 -18.07 -11.88 -7.59
C THR A 435 -17.81 -12.84 -8.76
N TYR A 436 -16.56 -12.96 -9.21
CA TYR A 436 -16.18 -13.95 -10.23
C TYR A 436 -16.22 -15.38 -9.69
N ALA A 437 -15.81 -15.58 -8.44
CA ALA A 437 -15.93 -16.87 -7.77
C ALA A 437 -17.40 -17.32 -7.69
N GLU A 438 -18.31 -16.43 -7.30
CA GLU A 438 -19.76 -16.69 -7.29
C GLU A 438 -20.29 -17.07 -8.68
N GLN A 439 -19.86 -16.38 -9.74
CA GLN A 439 -20.26 -16.70 -11.13
C GLN A 439 -19.76 -18.06 -11.60
N LEU A 440 -18.59 -18.49 -11.13
CA LEU A 440 -18.01 -19.80 -11.41
C LEU A 440 -18.62 -20.92 -10.54
N GLY A 441 -19.51 -20.59 -9.60
CA GLY A 441 -20.12 -21.55 -8.68
C GLY A 441 -19.13 -22.16 -7.69
N ILE A 442 -18.01 -21.48 -7.42
CA ILE A 442 -17.01 -21.88 -6.42
C ILE A 442 -17.25 -21.14 -5.11
N GLU A 443 -17.06 -21.84 -3.99
CA GLU A 443 -17.19 -21.23 -2.66
C GLU A 443 -16.19 -20.08 -2.51
N THR A 444 -16.66 -18.91 -2.07
CA THR A 444 -15.82 -17.73 -1.84
C THR A 444 -15.02 -17.88 -0.55
N GLU A 445 -13.70 -17.67 -0.59
CA GLU A 445 -12.88 -17.72 0.62
C GLU A 445 -13.02 -16.50 1.51
N PHE A 446 -13.20 -15.33 0.90
CA PHE A 446 -13.59 -14.12 1.60
C PHE A 446 -15.10 -13.94 1.42
N ASP A 447 -15.88 -14.06 2.51
CA ASP A 447 -17.33 -13.82 2.52
C ASP A 447 -17.64 -12.32 2.34
N MET A 448 -17.41 -11.82 1.12
CA MET A 448 -17.64 -10.43 0.78
C MET A 448 -19.13 -10.11 0.72
N GLY A 449 -20.01 -11.11 0.55
CA GLY A 449 -21.46 -10.96 0.61
C GLY A 449 -21.90 -10.42 1.97
N ARG A 450 -21.44 -11.03 3.07
CA ARG A 450 -21.70 -10.56 4.43
C ARG A 450 -21.12 -9.17 4.68
N ILE A 451 -19.87 -8.92 4.27
CA ILE A 451 -19.21 -7.62 4.46
C ILE A 451 -19.95 -6.51 3.71
N VAL A 452 -20.40 -6.76 2.48
CA VAL A 452 -21.21 -5.81 1.71
C VAL A 452 -22.57 -5.57 2.38
N GLY A 453 -23.17 -6.61 2.98
CA GLY A 453 -24.37 -6.49 3.80
C GLY A 453 -24.17 -5.56 5.01
N GLU A 454 -23.10 -5.77 5.78
CA GLU A 454 -22.71 -4.90 6.90
C GLU A 454 -22.48 -3.46 6.41
N GLY A 455 -21.74 -3.28 5.32
CA GLY A 455 -21.46 -1.98 4.74
C GLY A 455 -22.72 -1.20 4.32
N ARG A 456 -23.75 -1.89 3.81
CA ARG A 456 -25.04 -1.27 3.47
C ARG A 456 -25.81 -0.79 4.69
N SER A 457 -25.57 -1.38 5.87
CA SER A 457 -26.18 -0.97 7.13
C SER A 457 -25.50 0.22 7.80
N LEU A 458 -24.34 0.66 7.28
CA LEU A 458 -23.61 1.81 7.82
C LEU A 458 -24.41 3.11 7.69
N SER A 459 -24.26 3.98 8.68
CA SER A 459 -24.92 5.28 8.71
C SER A 459 -24.32 6.20 7.64
N LYS A 460 -25.08 6.44 6.57
CA LYS A 460 -24.70 7.41 5.52
C LYS A 460 -24.48 8.82 6.07
N SER A 461 -25.25 9.22 7.08
CA SER A 461 -25.09 10.54 7.71
C SER A 461 -23.73 10.67 8.40
N LYS A 462 -23.24 9.60 9.06
CA LYS A 462 -21.91 9.62 9.69
C LYS A 462 -20.78 9.60 8.67
N LEU A 463 -20.95 8.86 7.57
CA LEU A 463 -19.95 8.78 6.50
C LEU A 463 -19.85 10.08 5.69
N TYR A 464 -20.98 10.59 5.20
CA TYR A 464 -21.01 11.67 4.22
C TYR A 464 -21.35 13.05 4.80
N GLY A 465 -21.98 13.12 5.98
CA GLY A 465 -22.57 14.37 6.49
C GLY A 465 -21.57 15.51 6.65
N ASN A 466 -20.37 15.22 7.15
CA ASN A 466 -19.30 16.21 7.31
C ASN A 466 -18.21 16.12 6.24
N PHE A 467 -18.37 15.26 5.24
CA PHE A 467 -17.26 14.90 4.36
C PHE A 467 -16.74 16.09 3.53
N LEU A 468 -17.63 16.94 3.02
CA LEU A 468 -17.23 18.12 2.26
C LEU A 468 -16.46 19.12 3.13
N LEU A 469 -16.93 19.36 4.35
CA LEU A 469 -16.23 20.20 5.32
C LEU A 469 -14.86 19.62 5.68
N ASP A 470 -14.80 18.30 5.85
CA ASP A 470 -13.59 17.57 6.12
C ASP A 470 -12.57 17.69 4.98
N ILE A 471 -12.98 17.69 3.70
CA ILE A 471 -12.08 17.99 2.56
C ILE A 471 -11.53 19.41 2.66
N VAL A 472 -12.40 20.41 2.92
CA VAL A 472 -11.99 21.81 3.06
C VAL A 472 -10.98 21.97 4.21
N LEU A 473 -11.26 21.34 5.35
CA LEU A 473 -10.39 21.38 6.53
C LEU A 473 -9.06 20.66 6.31
N TYR A 474 -9.08 19.56 5.54
CA TYR A 474 -7.87 18.83 5.17
C TYR A 474 -6.90 19.72 4.38
N GLY A 475 -7.44 20.55 3.47
CA GLY A 475 -6.69 21.54 2.68
C GLY A 475 -6.58 22.94 3.31
N ALA A 476 -7.02 23.15 4.56
CA ALA A 476 -7.22 24.48 5.14
C ALA A 476 -5.97 25.37 5.12
N GLU A 477 -4.77 24.81 5.29
CA GLU A 477 -3.51 25.54 5.20
C GLU A 477 -3.29 26.17 3.80
N THR A 478 -3.53 25.40 2.74
CA THR A 478 -3.40 25.88 1.35
C THR A 478 -4.51 26.86 0.97
N ILE A 479 -5.76 26.55 1.36
CA ILE A 479 -6.91 27.43 1.12
C ILE A 479 -6.73 28.75 1.86
N GLY A 480 -6.31 28.69 3.13
CA GLY A 480 -6.02 29.85 3.96
C GLY A 480 -4.93 30.72 3.35
N PHE A 481 -3.82 30.12 2.89
CA PHE A 481 -2.74 30.85 2.21
C PHE A 481 -3.24 31.57 0.94
N VAL A 482 -3.97 30.87 0.07
CA VAL A 482 -4.49 31.43 -1.19
C VAL A 482 -5.53 32.52 -0.93
N ALA A 483 -6.44 32.31 0.02
CA ALA A 483 -7.41 33.33 0.43
C ALA A 483 -6.71 34.57 1.02
N GLY A 484 -5.68 34.36 1.84
CA GLY A 484 -4.84 35.43 2.37
C GLY A 484 -4.12 36.20 1.26
N LEU A 485 -3.65 35.53 0.20
CA LEU A 485 -3.05 36.17 -0.97
C LEU A 485 -4.06 37.01 -1.75
N ALA A 486 -5.26 36.48 -1.99
CA ALA A 486 -6.33 37.22 -2.68
C ALA A 486 -6.74 38.47 -1.90
N ILE A 487 -6.92 38.35 -0.58
CA ILE A 487 -7.22 39.48 0.32
C ILE A 487 -6.06 40.48 0.30
N GLY A 488 -4.81 40.00 0.42
CA GLY A 488 -3.62 40.85 0.37
C GLY A 488 -3.55 41.67 -0.91
N PHE A 489 -3.79 41.02 -2.07
CA PHE A 489 -3.83 41.70 -3.36
C PHE A 489 -4.91 42.79 -3.41
N PHE A 490 -6.13 42.48 -2.97
CA PHE A 490 -7.23 43.44 -2.93
C PHE A 490 -6.91 44.65 -2.02
N LEU A 491 -6.32 44.41 -0.84
CA LEU A 491 -5.96 45.48 0.08
C LEU A 491 -4.79 46.33 -0.41
N VAL A 492 -3.84 45.76 -1.17
CA VAL A 492 -2.77 46.52 -1.83
C VAL A 492 -3.33 47.47 -2.87
N MET A 493 -4.35 47.07 -3.64
CA MET A 493 -4.98 47.96 -4.62
C MET A 493 -5.59 49.21 -3.98
N GLN A 494 -6.01 49.14 -2.71
CA GLN A 494 -6.59 50.27 -1.98
C GLN A 494 -5.56 51.09 -1.22
N SER A 495 -4.64 50.44 -0.51
CA SER A 495 -3.70 51.08 0.41
C SER A 495 -2.33 51.37 -0.20
N LYS A 496 -2.03 50.77 -1.37
CA LYS A 496 -0.68 50.68 -1.99
C LYS A 496 0.38 50.01 -1.11
N ASN A 497 -0.02 49.41 0.02
CA ASN A 497 0.92 48.82 0.95
C ASN A 497 1.37 47.41 0.51
N LEU A 498 2.58 47.30 -0.04
CA LEU A 498 3.11 46.03 -0.56
C LEU A 498 3.35 44.97 0.53
N SER A 499 3.50 45.35 1.81
CA SER A 499 3.72 44.39 2.90
C SER A 499 2.55 43.43 3.11
N LEU A 500 1.34 43.82 2.67
CA LEU A 500 0.13 43.00 2.74
C LEU A 500 0.19 41.77 1.81
N LEU A 501 0.97 41.82 0.72
CA LEU A 501 1.19 40.65 -0.15
C LEU A 501 1.98 39.54 0.53
N VAL A 502 2.73 39.86 1.59
CA VAL A 502 3.48 38.89 2.39
C VAL A 502 2.70 38.53 3.64
N GLY A 503 2.14 39.52 4.33
CA GLY A 503 1.49 39.31 5.61
C GLY A 503 0.16 38.58 5.56
N CYS A 504 -0.73 38.96 4.64
CA CYS A 504 -2.06 38.35 4.54
C CYS A 504 -2.02 36.85 4.20
N PRO A 505 -1.20 36.34 3.26
CA PRO A 505 -1.05 34.90 3.05
C PRO A 505 -0.55 34.15 4.29
N LEU A 506 0.39 34.71 5.06
CA LEU A 506 0.92 34.09 6.28
C LEU A 506 -0.14 34.02 7.39
N ILE A 507 -0.94 35.08 7.54
CA ILE A 507 -2.08 35.07 8.48
C ILE A 507 -3.11 34.01 8.06
N GLY A 508 -3.46 33.98 6.77
CA GLY A 508 -4.39 32.99 6.22
C GLY A 508 -3.91 31.55 6.40
N LEU A 509 -2.63 31.28 6.12
CA LEU A 509 -1.98 30.00 6.40
C LEU A 509 -2.11 29.61 7.88
N GLY A 510 -1.79 30.53 8.78
CA GLY A 510 -1.83 30.29 10.22
C GLY A 510 -3.25 29.99 10.72
N LEU A 511 -4.26 30.75 10.27
CA LEU A 511 -5.67 30.47 10.59
C LEU A 511 -6.11 29.10 10.07
N GLY A 512 -5.72 28.75 8.84
CA GLY A 512 -6.00 27.44 8.24
C GLY A 512 -5.43 26.29 9.07
N VAL A 513 -4.16 26.41 9.48
CA VAL A 513 -3.50 25.43 10.36
C VAL A 513 -4.22 25.31 11.70
N LEU A 514 -4.59 26.42 12.34
CA LEU A 514 -5.28 26.39 13.64
C LEU A 514 -6.65 25.71 13.54
N LEU A 515 -7.45 26.05 12.53
CA LEU A 515 -8.75 25.41 12.30
C LEU A 515 -8.61 23.90 12.07
N LYS A 516 -7.65 23.49 11.23
CA LYS A 516 -7.33 22.08 10.98
C LYS A 516 -6.88 21.37 12.26
N THR A 517 -6.04 22.01 13.07
CA THR A 517 -5.52 21.47 14.34
C THR A 517 -6.64 21.13 15.34
N LEU A 518 -7.67 21.98 15.43
CA LEU A 518 -8.82 21.77 16.33
C LEU A 518 -9.60 20.49 16.02
N VAL A 519 -9.63 20.09 14.75
CA VAL A 519 -10.32 18.88 14.28
C VAL A 519 -9.40 17.66 14.28
N MET A 520 -8.11 17.88 14.01
CA MET A 520 -7.09 16.83 13.97
C MET A 520 -6.83 16.17 15.32
N PHE A 521 -6.84 16.95 16.40
CA PHE A 521 -6.40 16.51 17.73
C PHE A 521 -7.51 16.70 18.77
N PRO A 522 -8.58 15.87 18.73
CA PRO A 522 -9.63 15.93 19.74
C PRO A 522 -9.13 15.56 21.14
N ASP A 523 -9.95 15.82 22.15
CA ASP A 523 -9.59 15.50 23.53
C ASP A 523 -9.33 14.00 23.71
N TYR A 524 -8.25 13.67 24.42
CA TYR A 524 -7.75 12.30 24.57
C TYR A 524 -7.88 11.77 26.00
N LYS A 525 -8.46 12.56 26.92
CA LYS A 525 -8.65 12.16 28.33
C LYS A 525 -9.44 10.87 28.50
N GLN A 526 -10.39 10.61 27.61
CA GLN A 526 -11.22 9.40 27.60
C GLN A 526 -10.81 8.40 26.50
N ALA A 527 -9.55 8.42 26.05
CA ALA A 527 -9.06 7.47 25.05
C ALA A 527 -9.26 6.02 25.53
N ALA A 528 -9.99 5.25 24.72
CA ALA A 528 -10.32 3.85 25.00
C ALA A 528 -9.09 2.96 24.81
N GLU A 529 -8.98 1.92 25.63
CA GLU A 529 -8.07 0.81 25.37
C GLU A 529 -8.65 -0.05 24.25
N THR A 530 -7.83 -0.32 23.24
CA THR A 530 -8.24 -1.03 22.04
C THR A 530 -7.04 -1.75 21.43
N ASP A 531 -7.28 -2.43 20.33
CA ASP A 531 -6.30 -3.18 19.56
C ASP A 531 -6.23 -2.65 18.12
N ILE A 532 -5.10 -2.87 17.46
CA ILE A 532 -4.83 -2.38 16.11
C ILE A 532 -5.87 -2.89 15.10
N LEU A 533 -6.32 -4.15 15.17
CA LEU A 533 -7.32 -4.69 14.23
C LEU A 533 -8.67 -4.00 14.39
N THR A 534 -9.11 -3.76 15.62
CA THR A 534 -10.35 -3.03 15.91
C THR A 534 -10.32 -1.61 15.32
N LEU A 535 -9.20 -0.89 15.50
CA LEU A 535 -9.00 0.43 14.90
C LEU A 535 -9.01 0.39 13.36
N MET A 536 -8.31 -0.57 12.77
CA MET A 536 -8.25 -0.72 11.30
C MET A 536 -9.58 -1.15 10.70
N SER A 537 -10.43 -1.82 11.46
CA SER A 537 -11.75 -2.29 11.03
C SER A 537 -12.84 -1.23 11.18
N ASP A 538 -12.54 -0.05 11.75
CA ASP A 538 -13.52 1.03 11.88
C ASP A 538 -13.84 1.65 10.50
N PRO A 539 -15.06 1.46 9.95
CA PRO A 539 -15.41 2.01 8.66
C PRO A 539 -15.60 3.53 8.68
N TYR A 540 -15.70 4.16 9.85
CA TYR A 540 -15.88 5.62 9.99
C TYR A 540 -14.56 6.36 10.25
N ALA A 541 -13.45 5.65 10.39
CA ALA A 541 -12.14 6.25 10.63
C ALA A 541 -11.75 7.23 9.51
N SER A 542 -11.01 8.28 9.89
CA SER A 542 -10.67 9.42 9.03
C SER A 542 -9.17 9.68 9.04
N PRO A 543 -8.58 10.15 7.91
CA PRO A 543 -7.21 10.65 7.89
C PRO A 543 -7.10 12.04 8.55
N LEU A 544 -8.21 12.80 8.63
CA LEU A 544 -8.25 14.13 9.23
C LEU A 544 -8.57 14.07 10.73
N ARG A 545 -9.69 13.44 11.08
CA ARG A 545 -10.22 13.39 12.46
C ARG A 545 -9.55 12.25 13.21
N GLY A 546 -8.56 12.58 14.04
CA GLY A 546 -7.85 11.58 14.83
C GLY A 546 -8.74 10.92 15.89
N GLN A 547 -8.69 9.61 16.00
CA GLN A 547 -9.41 8.83 17.02
C GLN A 547 -8.47 8.58 18.22
N PRO A 548 -8.74 9.15 19.40
CA PRO A 548 -7.92 8.90 20.58
C PRO A 548 -7.96 7.42 20.98
N ALA A 549 -6.80 6.77 21.06
CA ALA A 549 -6.70 5.36 21.37
C ALA A 549 -5.47 5.05 22.23
N LYS A 550 -5.61 4.03 23.08
CA LYS A 550 -4.52 3.43 23.85
C LYS A 550 -4.27 2.02 23.34
N LEU A 551 -3.03 1.75 22.94
CA LEU A 551 -2.56 0.47 22.45
C LEU A 551 -1.50 -0.10 23.40
N GLN A 552 -1.46 -1.42 23.54
CA GLN A 552 -0.40 -2.13 24.24
C GLN A 552 0.25 -3.12 23.27
N GLY A 553 1.57 -3.05 23.13
CA GLY A 553 2.29 -3.89 22.18
C GLY A 553 3.79 -3.79 22.35
N GLU A 554 4.52 -4.39 21.44
CA GLU A 554 5.98 -4.33 21.35
C GLU A 554 6.40 -3.35 20.26
N LEU A 555 7.45 -2.56 20.51
CA LEU A 555 8.08 -1.77 19.46
C LEU A 555 9.03 -2.66 18.67
N ILE A 556 8.71 -2.96 17.43
CA ILE A 556 9.49 -3.93 16.65
C ILE A 556 10.46 -3.27 15.66
N GLY A 557 10.32 -1.98 15.40
CA GLY A 557 11.14 -1.30 14.40
C GLY A 557 10.88 0.18 14.24
N ARG A 558 11.51 0.77 13.23
CA ARG A 558 11.27 2.14 12.78
C ARG A 558 10.06 2.18 11.85
N GLY A 559 9.38 3.31 11.82
CA GLY A 559 8.22 3.54 10.94
C GLY A 559 8.59 3.86 9.49
N ASP A 560 9.80 4.39 9.27
CA ASP A 560 10.35 4.65 7.95
C ASP A 560 11.54 3.71 7.74
N SER A 561 11.33 2.64 6.96
CA SER A 561 12.36 1.63 6.72
C SER A 561 13.59 2.30 6.09
N GLY A 562 14.77 2.05 6.67
CA GLY A 562 16.12 2.57 6.33
C GLY A 562 16.43 4.05 6.39
N TYR A 563 15.53 4.92 6.87
CA TYR A 563 16.00 6.18 7.41
C TYR A 563 16.58 5.94 8.81
N LYS A 564 17.92 5.80 8.90
CA LYS A 564 18.66 5.51 10.16
C LYS A 564 18.41 6.53 11.28
N PHE A 565 17.92 7.73 10.93
CA PHE A 565 17.58 8.79 11.87
C PHE A 565 16.06 9.03 11.99
N GLY A 566 15.25 8.13 11.43
CA GLY A 566 13.79 8.20 11.52
C GLY A 566 13.35 8.12 12.97
N SER A 567 12.54 9.09 13.40
CA SER A 567 12.00 9.14 14.75
C SER A 567 10.75 8.29 14.93
N ASP A 568 10.12 7.91 13.83
CA ASP A 568 8.88 7.15 13.83
C ASP A 568 9.15 5.68 14.12
N LEU A 569 8.17 5.06 14.74
CA LEU A 569 8.26 3.72 15.30
C LEU A 569 7.15 2.84 14.75
N THR A 570 7.34 1.53 14.87
CA THR A 570 6.33 0.54 14.51
C THR A 570 5.95 -0.23 15.76
N ILE A 571 4.69 -0.14 16.17
CA ILE A 571 4.15 -0.91 17.28
C ILE A 571 3.45 -2.15 16.74
N GLN A 572 3.66 -3.28 17.40
CA GLN A 572 3.06 -4.56 17.09
C GLN A 572 2.32 -5.07 18.31
N ASP A 573 1.01 -5.32 18.19
CA ASP A 573 0.24 -6.02 19.22
C ASP A 573 -0.20 -7.40 18.70
N ARG A 574 -1.02 -8.11 19.48
CA ARG A 574 -1.58 -9.42 19.11
C ARG A 574 -2.54 -9.36 17.93
N SER A 575 -3.03 -8.17 17.58
CA SER A 575 -4.08 -7.92 16.59
C SER A 575 -3.56 -7.30 15.29
N GLY A 576 -2.41 -6.61 15.35
CA GLY A 576 -1.82 -5.97 14.19
C GLY A 576 -0.49 -5.28 14.45
N LEU A 577 -0.13 -4.46 13.47
CA LEU A 577 1.04 -3.64 13.37
C LEU A 577 0.59 -2.27 12.89
N LEU A 578 1.16 -1.22 13.49
CA LEU A 578 0.76 0.15 13.21
C LEU A 578 1.98 1.06 13.26
N TYR A 579 2.07 1.97 12.30
CA TYR A 579 3.06 3.03 12.32
C TYR A 579 2.68 4.09 13.35
N VAL A 580 3.65 4.52 14.13
CA VAL A 580 3.50 5.48 15.22
C VAL A 580 4.44 6.64 14.95
N HIS A 581 3.85 7.81 14.67
CA HIS A 581 4.62 9.02 14.36
C HIS A 581 4.99 9.76 15.64
N TYR A 582 6.26 10.15 15.75
CA TYR A 582 6.79 10.88 16.89
C TYR A 582 7.14 12.32 16.53
N ALA A 583 6.70 13.27 17.37
CA ALA A 583 7.12 14.67 17.31
C ALA A 583 7.81 15.10 18.60
N SER A 584 9.10 15.41 18.50
CA SER A 584 9.92 15.89 19.61
C SER A 584 9.51 17.28 20.07
N ARG A 585 9.74 17.57 21.37
CA ARG A 585 9.62 18.93 21.92
C ARG A 585 10.50 19.96 21.21
N PHE A 586 11.62 19.53 20.61
CA PHE A 586 12.56 20.42 19.89
C PHE A 586 12.40 20.36 18.37
N GLY A 587 11.25 19.91 17.88
CA GLY A 587 10.92 19.91 16.45
C GLY A 587 11.84 18.98 15.64
N PRO A 588 12.16 19.33 14.37
CA PRO A 588 12.94 18.48 13.49
C PRO A 588 14.32 18.08 14.03
N LEU A 589 15.04 19.02 14.68
CA LEU A 589 16.32 18.74 15.34
C LEU A 589 16.15 17.71 16.48
N GLY A 590 15.07 17.84 17.24
CA GLY A 590 14.73 16.89 18.28
C GLY A 590 14.33 15.51 17.75
N ASN A 591 13.64 15.46 16.61
CA ASN A 591 13.30 14.20 15.92
C ASN A 591 14.56 13.47 15.49
N PHE A 592 15.49 14.18 14.87
CA PHE A 592 16.78 13.65 14.45
C PHE A 592 17.59 13.10 15.63
N LEU A 593 17.69 13.84 16.75
CA LEU A 593 18.40 13.40 17.94
C LEU A 593 17.73 12.18 18.60
N PHE A 594 16.40 12.15 18.66
CA PHE A 594 15.64 11.02 19.18
C PHE A 594 15.84 9.77 18.32
N GLY A 595 15.71 9.92 17.00
CA GLY A 595 15.96 8.87 16.01
C GLY A 595 17.37 8.30 16.09
N MET A 596 18.38 9.14 16.31
CA MET A 596 19.77 8.70 16.43
C MET A 596 20.06 7.97 17.74
N LYS A 597 19.58 8.48 18.88
CA LYS A 597 20.08 8.07 20.21
C LYS A 597 19.14 7.20 21.03
N ARG A 598 17.82 7.25 20.79
CA ARG A 598 16.81 6.62 21.67
C ARG A 598 15.96 5.56 20.99
N VAL A 599 15.68 5.70 19.70
CA VAL A 599 14.83 4.73 18.97
C VAL A 599 15.39 3.31 19.07
N GLN A 600 16.70 3.13 18.84
CA GLN A 600 17.32 1.81 18.88
C GLN A 600 17.19 1.12 20.24
N SER A 601 17.23 1.87 21.35
CA SER A 601 17.08 1.31 22.71
C SER A 601 15.64 0.95 23.07
N LEU A 602 14.66 1.43 22.30
CA LEU A 602 13.23 1.16 22.54
C LEU A 602 12.72 -0.02 21.69
N ILE A 603 13.42 -0.37 20.61
CA ILE A 603 13.09 -1.54 19.79
C ILE A 603 13.28 -2.82 20.63
N GLY A 604 12.32 -3.73 20.56
CA GLY A 604 12.21 -4.95 21.36
C GLY A 604 11.56 -4.76 22.74
N SER A 605 11.10 -3.55 23.07
CA SER A 605 10.45 -3.28 24.36
C SER A 605 8.93 -3.33 24.28
N GLU A 606 8.29 -3.89 25.31
CA GLU A 606 6.84 -3.78 25.50
C GLU A 606 6.48 -2.37 25.99
N VAL A 607 5.55 -1.74 25.28
CA VAL A 607 5.14 -0.36 25.45
C VAL A 607 3.62 -0.22 25.46
N GLY A 608 3.14 0.76 26.24
CA GLY A 608 1.82 1.35 26.08
C GLY A 608 1.92 2.62 25.25
N ALA A 609 1.21 2.70 24.13
CA ALA A 609 1.14 3.89 23.28
C ALA A 609 -0.23 4.57 23.43
N LEU A 610 -0.22 5.85 23.74
CA LEU A 610 -1.38 6.74 23.72
C LEU A 610 -1.22 7.71 22.56
N GLY A 611 -2.22 7.80 21.69
CA GLY A 611 -2.16 8.67 20.51
C GLY A 611 -3.50 8.86 19.83
N TRP A 612 -3.46 9.53 18.68
CA TRP A 612 -4.60 9.67 17.78
C TRP A 612 -4.42 8.77 16.56
N PHE A 613 -5.22 7.71 16.47
CA PHE A 613 -5.29 6.84 15.31
C PHE A 613 -5.91 7.56 14.12
N ARG A 614 -5.36 7.33 12.92
CA ARG A 614 -5.86 7.87 11.66
C ARG A 614 -5.86 6.79 10.61
N ARG A 615 -6.89 6.83 9.78
CA ARG A 615 -7.06 5.89 8.66
C ARG A 615 -6.94 6.61 7.33
N GLY A 616 -5.81 6.43 6.67
CA GLY A 616 -5.67 6.61 5.22
C GLY A 616 -5.45 5.26 4.53
N VAL A 617 -4.89 5.28 3.32
CA VAL A 617 -4.44 4.07 2.60
C VAL A 617 -3.43 3.28 3.43
N ALA A 618 -2.45 3.99 4.02
CA ALA A 618 -1.62 3.49 5.11
C ALA A 618 -2.17 4.06 6.43
N PRO A 619 -2.56 3.23 7.41
CA PRO A 619 -2.99 3.70 8.73
C PRO A 619 -1.78 4.07 9.60
N TRP A 620 -1.95 5.06 10.49
CA TRP A 620 -0.92 5.46 11.45
C TRP A 620 -1.53 6.01 12.74
N MET A 621 -0.69 6.21 13.76
CA MET A 621 -1.04 6.88 15.01
C MET A 621 -0.09 8.05 15.26
N ASP A 622 -0.66 9.25 15.45
CA ASP A 622 0.11 10.39 15.96
C ASP A 622 0.28 10.22 17.47
N LEU A 623 1.51 10.00 17.92
CA LEU A 623 1.79 9.69 19.31
C LEU A 623 1.57 10.91 20.21
N ILE A 624 0.98 10.70 21.38
CA ILE A 624 0.96 11.65 22.51
C ILE A 624 2.01 11.24 23.53
N GLN A 625 1.98 9.97 23.92
CA GLN A 625 2.85 9.43 24.95
C GLN A 625 3.08 7.94 24.70
N LEU A 626 4.32 7.52 24.90
CA LEU A 626 4.73 6.13 24.89
C LEU A 626 5.38 5.80 26.23
N ASN A 627 4.91 4.74 26.87
CA ASN A 627 5.38 4.28 28.16
C ASN A 627 5.93 2.87 28.03
N SER A 628 7.24 2.71 28.17
CA SER A 628 7.87 1.40 28.22
C SER A 628 7.65 0.77 29.60
N LYS A 629 7.48 -0.56 29.65
CA LYS A 629 7.49 -1.31 30.92
C LYS A 629 8.77 -1.12 31.73
N SER A 630 9.87 -0.71 31.09
CA SER A 630 11.12 -0.31 31.77
C SER A 630 11.05 1.05 32.48
N GLY A 631 9.89 1.72 32.50
CA GLY A 631 9.69 3.03 33.12
C GLY A 631 10.10 4.22 32.24
N THR A 632 10.53 3.97 31.00
CA THR A 632 10.89 5.05 30.06
C THR A 632 9.63 5.67 29.46
N ILE A 633 9.41 6.96 29.74
CA ILE A 633 8.32 7.73 29.18
C ILE A 633 8.83 8.63 28.05
N VAL A 634 8.21 8.53 26.88
CA VAL A 634 8.49 9.34 25.70
C VAL A 634 7.24 10.15 25.36
N ASN A 635 7.34 11.48 25.47
CA ASN A 635 6.24 12.38 25.14
C ASN A 635 6.40 12.94 23.72
N SER A 636 5.29 13.08 23.01
CA SER A 636 5.22 13.58 21.65
C SER A 636 4.28 14.79 21.55
N TYR A 637 4.63 15.73 20.67
CA TYR A 637 4.17 17.13 20.70
C TYR A 637 3.54 17.60 19.38
N HIS A 638 2.88 16.71 18.64
CA HIS A 638 2.24 17.02 17.33
C HIS A 638 1.29 18.22 17.42
N ARG A 639 0.32 18.17 18.36
CA ARG A 639 -0.64 19.26 18.56
C ARG A 639 0.04 20.58 18.93
N PHE A 640 1.07 20.53 19.77
CA PHE A 640 1.81 21.73 20.19
C PHE A 640 2.50 22.40 18.99
N TRP A 641 3.23 21.64 18.16
CA TRP A 641 3.89 22.21 16.99
C TRP A 641 2.92 22.76 15.95
N SER A 642 1.78 22.10 15.77
CA SER A 642 0.72 22.60 14.88
C SER A 642 0.18 23.96 15.36
N LEU A 643 -0.03 24.12 16.67
CA LEU A 643 -0.44 25.39 17.27
C LEU A 643 0.66 26.46 17.16
N VAL A 644 1.92 26.10 17.44
CA VAL A 644 3.07 27.02 17.33
C VAL A 644 3.25 27.49 15.90
N PHE A 645 3.15 26.60 14.92
CA PHE A 645 3.26 26.95 13.51
C PHE A 645 2.10 27.86 13.06
N GLY A 646 0.86 27.53 13.48
CA GLY A 646 -0.32 28.35 13.20
C GLY A 646 -0.21 29.77 13.77
N CYS A 647 0.01 29.88 15.08
CA CYS A 647 0.17 31.17 15.76
C CYS A 647 1.41 31.94 15.27
N GLY A 648 2.53 31.23 15.06
CA GLY A 648 3.77 31.81 14.55
C GLY A 648 3.60 32.40 13.16
N SER A 649 2.86 31.74 12.27
CA SER A 649 2.55 32.26 10.93
C SER A 649 1.70 33.54 11.01
N ILE A 650 0.73 33.62 11.93
CA ILE A 650 -0.07 34.83 12.15
C ILE A 650 0.78 35.98 12.69
N ILE A 651 1.65 35.71 13.68
CA ILE A 651 2.55 36.72 14.26
C ILE A 651 3.53 37.23 13.19
N LEU A 652 4.17 36.32 12.45
CA LEU A 652 5.08 36.68 11.37
C LEU A 652 4.38 37.47 10.27
N GLY A 653 3.16 37.07 9.90
CA GLY A 653 2.35 37.81 8.93
C GLY A 653 2.02 39.22 9.42
N SER A 654 1.63 39.36 10.69
CA SER A 654 1.31 40.66 11.30
C SER A 654 2.55 41.56 11.41
N ALA A 655 3.69 40.98 11.80
CA ALA A 655 4.97 41.69 11.88
C ALA A 655 5.47 42.10 10.50
N ALA A 656 5.30 41.25 9.48
CA ALA A 656 5.61 41.58 8.09
C ALA A 656 4.81 42.80 7.63
N ILE A 657 3.51 42.87 7.96
CA ILE A 657 2.67 44.03 7.61
C ILE A 657 3.23 45.31 8.25
N ALA A 658 3.54 45.27 9.55
CA ALA A 658 3.96 46.43 10.34
C ALA A 658 5.40 46.91 10.05
N LEU A 659 6.33 45.99 9.79
CA LEU A 659 7.74 46.31 9.60
C LEU A 659 8.05 46.64 8.15
N LEU A 660 7.51 45.88 7.20
CA LEU A 660 7.81 46.09 5.78
C LEU A 660 7.02 47.27 5.19
N SER A 661 5.94 47.72 5.83
CA SER A 661 5.22 48.93 5.39
C SER A 661 6.10 50.18 5.41
N ASN A 662 7.14 50.19 6.24
CA ASN A 662 8.08 51.30 6.37
C ASN A 662 9.24 51.24 5.36
N TYR A 663 9.40 50.12 4.65
CA TYR A 663 10.51 49.88 3.72
C TYR A 663 10.06 49.68 2.26
N LEU A 664 8.83 49.22 2.02
CA LEU A 664 8.31 48.88 0.69
C LEU A 664 7.33 49.91 0.11
N ASN A 665 6.90 50.87 0.92
CA ASN A 665 6.09 52.03 0.49
C ASN A 665 6.93 53.29 0.58
#